data_AF-A0A7X7G965-F1
#
_entry.id   AF-A0A7X7G965-F1
#
_cell.length_a   1.000
_cell.length_b   1.000
_cell.length_c   1.000
_cell.angle_alpha   90.00
_cell.angle_beta   90.00
_cell.angle_gamma   90.00
#
_symmetry.space_group_name_H-M   'P 1'
#
loop_
_entity.id
_entity.type
_entity.pdbx_description
1 polymer ?
#
loop_
_entity_poly.entity_id
_entity_poly.type
_entity_poly.pdbx_seq_one_letter_code
_entity_poly.pdbx_strand_id
1 'polypeptide(L)'
;MTAPTAGRPAGSLRAALVRLGFADPARAVRLLEEPALRAAVGDLDDGGPLLHALGTVASPDEALLALSRVLAAAEGTPAGAHLRAVLAGQSVVRDRLLGVLGASTALGDHLARHPEDVEVITDGDLITPDAAAVRAELLAAVGATEVAVEGGPPVPVAAGAGTETIDALRRAYRRRLLAIAAGDIGAREPSAAVLPDVAACLADLAAAALEAALAVARAEHPDHAAARLAVIGMGKCGGRELNYVSDVDVIYVAEPAEGVDEATGLAVATRLATSLAKACSAPSGEPALWPVDAALRPEGKNGPLVRTVASHAAYYERWAKTWEFQALLKARPVAGDAEVGEAYRRAIEPMVWEAAGREHFVEDAQAMRRRVEDHVPPAEADRQIKLGAGGLRDVEFTVQLLQLVHGRADESLRSPTTLDALRALSDGGYVGRDHAARLGVCYRTLRVLEHRLQLHRLRRTHLMPTTDAELRRLARSIGLRDGPEVLDQWRTVRRDVRRLHEELFYRPLLPATARLSKEDVSLAPEAARARLAAIGYRDPAGALRHIAALTEGVSRRAAIQRQLLPVLLGWFAEGSDPDAGLLSFRRVSDELGSTHWYLKLLRDSGAAAERLARVLSSSRYVADALARSPESIAWLDDDADLAPRGRDRLQAEVDALLDRTPDTEEAVTLLRALRRREMARTAMAEVLALRSAPETSEALTDIADVVLGGALRAVEREAADGEGLLTRGCVVAMGRFGGREMGYGSDADVLFVHEPLPGADEAAAQAQATAVATRLRALLGST
;
A
#
# COMPACT_ATOMS: atom_id res chain seq x y z
N MET A 1 29.09 62.04 32.59
CA MET A 1 28.51 61.01 33.49
C MET A 1 27.67 60.07 32.64
N THR A 2 28.31 59.05 32.07
CA THR A 2 27.67 57.95 31.36
C THR A 2 27.30 56.89 32.38
N ALA A 3 26.01 56.57 32.48
CA ALA A 3 25.50 55.53 33.38
C ALA A 3 26.10 54.16 33.01
N PRO A 4 26.46 53.33 34.00
CA PRO A 4 26.91 51.97 33.75
C PRO A 4 25.70 51.13 33.32
N THR A 5 25.79 50.48 32.16
CA THR A 5 24.89 49.41 31.75
C THR A 5 24.95 48.30 32.79
N ALA A 6 23.86 48.11 33.55
CA ALA A 6 23.73 47.03 34.51
C ALA A 6 23.86 45.68 33.79
N GLY A 7 24.90 44.91 34.12
CA GLY A 7 25.07 43.54 33.66
C GLY A 7 23.90 42.67 34.13
N ARG A 8 23.12 42.15 33.18
CA ARG A 8 22.04 41.18 33.42
C ARG A 8 22.62 39.88 34.01
N PRO A 9 21.96 39.21 34.97
CA PRO A 9 22.45 37.93 35.49
C PRO A 9 22.26 36.83 34.43
N ALA A 10 23.36 36.26 33.95
CA ALA A 10 23.41 35.16 32.96
C ALA A 10 22.57 33.90 33.32
N GLY A 11 22.02 33.83 34.52
CA GLY A 11 21.10 32.77 34.97
C GLY A 11 19.71 32.81 34.34
N SER A 12 19.17 33.98 33.97
CA SER A 12 17.79 34.09 33.41
C SER A 12 17.71 33.59 31.97
N LEU A 13 18.68 33.98 31.14
CA LEU A 13 18.77 33.58 29.72
C LEU A 13 19.03 32.07 29.57
N ARG A 14 19.92 31.49 30.38
CA ARG A 14 20.18 30.04 30.36
C ARG A 14 18.90 29.24 30.65
N ALA A 15 18.12 29.67 31.65
CA ALA A 15 16.85 29.02 31.97
C ALA A 15 15.83 29.17 30.83
N ALA A 16 15.81 30.30 30.12
CA ALA A 16 14.98 30.50 28.94
C ALA A 16 15.36 29.56 27.79
N LEU A 17 16.66 29.42 27.51
CA LEU A 17 17.16 28.52 26.44
C LEU A 17 16.82 27.05 26.72
N VAL A 18 16.89 26.60 27.99
CA VAL A 18 16.43 25.25 28.36
C VAL A 18 14.95 25.06 28.03
N ARG A 19 14.09 26.04 28.36
CA ARG A 19 12.65 25.98 28.04
C ARG A 19 12.37 25.97 26.53
N LEU A 20 13.23 26.60 25.74
CA LEU A 20 13.16 26.63 24.27
C LEU A 20 13.75 25.36 23.62
N GLY A 21 14.27 24.43 24.41
CA GLY A 21 14.74 23.12 23.93
C GLY A 21 16.21 23.06 23.53
N PHE A 22 17.04 24.04 23.91
CA PHE A 22 18.49 23.97 23.73
C PHE A 22 19.10 22.90 24.64
N ALA A 23 19.91 22.01 24.06
CA ALA A 23 20.61 20.95 24.77
C ALA A 23 21.90 21.46 25.45
N ASP A 24 22.57 22.48 24.89
CA ASP A 24 23.73 23.14 25.50
C ASP A 24 23.49 24.65 25.66
N PRO A 25 22.71 25.07 26.69
CA PRO A 25 22.43 26.48 26.96
C PRO A 25 23.69 27.31 27.20
N ALA A 26 24.75 26.70 27.74
CA ALA A 26 26.00 27.41 28.03
C ALA A 26 26.73 27.78 26.74
N ARG A 27 26.77 26.87 25.76
CA ARG A 27 27.29 27.16 24.42
C ARG A 27 26.41 28.14 23.66
N ALA A 28 25.09 27.99 23.74
CA ALA A 28 24.15 28.89 23.10
C ALA A 28 24.36 30.35 23.57
N VAL A 29 24.53 30.60 24.87
CA VAL A 29 24.87 31.95 25.37
C VAL A 29 26.14 32.50 24.74
N ARG A 30 27.21 31.70 24.63
CA ARG A 30 28.47 32.14 23.99
C ARG A 30 28.28 32.51 22.52
N LEU A 31 27.49 31.73 21.77
CA LEU A 31 27.19 32.02 20.36
C LEU A 31 26.34 33.28 20.19
N LEU A 32 25.38 33.52 21.10
CA LEU A 32 24.55 34.74 21.10
C LEU A 32 25.37 36.01 21.40
N GLU A 33 26.50 35.86 22.10
CA GLU A 33 27.42 36.96 22.40
C GLU A 33 28.40 37.28 21.26
N GLU A 34 28.46 36.47 20.19
CA GLU A 34 29.35 36.71 19.06
C GLU A 34 29.02 38.02 18.31
N PRO A 35 30.04 38.79 17.88
CA PRO A 35 29.82 40.10 17.23
C PRO A 35 28.92 40.03 15.99
N ALA A 36 29.11 39.04 15.12
CA ALA A 36 28.34 38.88 13.89
C ALA A 36 26.85 38.64 14.19
N LEU A 37 26.55 37.87 15.24
CA LEU A 37 25.18 37.60 15.65
C LEU A 37 24.57 38.83 16.35
N ARG A 38 25.28 39.46 17.29
CA ARG A 38 24.81 40.70 17.94
C ARG A 38 24.53 41.82 16.95
N ALA A 39 25.39 41.98 15.94
CA ALA A 39 25.18 42.95 14.87
C ALA A 39 23.93 42.64 14.01
N ALA A 40 23.53 41.37 13.93
CA ALA A 40 22.39 40.94 13.12
C ALA A 40 21.05 41.03 13.84
N VAL A 41 21.01 40.74 15.14
CA VAL A 41 19.74 40.59 15.89
C VAL A 41 19.57 41.56 17.07
N GLY A 42 20.55 42.43 17.31
CA GLY A 42 20.49 43.47 18.35
C GLY A 42 20.56 42.90 19.77
N ASP A 43 20.06 43.65 20.76
CA ASP A 43 19.93 43.17 22.13
C ASP A 43 18.86 42.08 22.20
N LEU A 44 19.27 40.86 22.54
CA LEU A 44 18.39 39.71 22.69
C LEU A 44 17.75 39.74 24.08
N ASP A 45 16.45 40.01 24.14
CA ASP A 45 15.65 39.86 25.36
C ASP A 45 15.27 38.40 25.61
N ASP A 46 15.11 38.03 26.88
CA ASP A 46 14.61 36.72 27.32
C ASP A 46 13.21 36.48 26.73
N GLY A 47 13.13 35.78 25.60
CA GLY A 47 11.87 35.53 24.87
C GLY A 47 11.63 36.40 23.63
N GLY A 48 12.66 37.07 23.11
CA GLY A 48 12.57 37.81 21.85
C GLY A 48 12.16 36.93 20.64
N PRO A 49 11.62 37.52 19.55
CA PRO A 49 11.06 36.77 18.42
C PRO A 49 12.00 35.74 17.78
N LEU A 50 13.30 36.05 17.71
CA LEU A 50 14.31 35.14 17.19
C LEU A 50 14.52 33.91 18.08
N LEU A 51 14.69 34.11 19.40
CA LEU A 51 14.88 33.01 20.33
C LEU A 51 13.67 32.09 20.37
N HIS A 52 12.46 32.67 20.29
CA HIS A 52 11.24 31.88 20.14
C HIS A 52 11.26 31.07 18.83
N ALA A 53 11.60 31.68 17.69
CA ALA A 53 11.69 30.99 16.41
C ALA A 53 12.77 29.88 16.39
N LEU A 54 13.94 30.11 16.97
CA LEU A 54 14.94 29.06 17.17
C LEU A 54 14.40 27.94 18.05
N GLY A 55 13.58 28.26 19.05
CA GLY A 55 12.93 27.30 19.92
C GLY A 55 11.83 26.46 19.26
N THR A 56 11.43 26.72 18.00
CA THR A 56 10.46 25.90 17.25
C THR A 56 11.10 24.94 16.24
N VAL A 57 12.39 25.10 15.91
CA VAL A 57 13.07 24.28 14.90
C VAL A 57 13.47 22.89 15.42
N ALA A 58 13.87 21.99 14.53
CA ALA A 58 14.24 20.62 14.88
C ALA A 58 15.38 20.53 15.91
N SER A 59 16.45 21.29 15.71
CA SER A 59 17.58 21.43 16.65
C SER A 59 17.97 22.91 16.82
N PRO A 60 17.57 23.56 17.94
CA PRO A 60 17.91 24.96 18.20
C PRO A 60 19.43 25.21 18.28
N ASP A 61 20.18 24.27 18.87
CA ASP A 61 21.64 24.36 18.99
C ASP A 61 22.33 24.33 17.61
N GLU A 62 21.89 23.43 16.71
CA GLU A 62 22.44 23.34 15.36
C GLU A 62 22.05 24.57 14.51
N ALA A 63 20.80 25.03 14.63
CA ALA A 63 20.34 26.23 13.94
C ALA A 63 21.17 27.45 14.32
N LEU A 64 21.38 27.68 15.63
CA LEU A 64 22.15 28.81 16.12
C LEU A 64 23.62 28.75 15.68
N LEU A 65 24.23 27.56 15.76
CA LEU A 65 25.62 27.36 15.31
C LEU A 65 25.77 27.64 13.80
N ALA A 66 24.88 27.07 12.99
CA ALA A 66 24.93 27.26 11.55
C ALA A 66 24.67 28.74 11.19
N LEU A 67 23.71 29.38 11.86
CA LEU A 67 23.41 30.79 11.66
C LEU A 67 24.61 31.69 11.96
N SER A 68 25.32 31.46 13.07
CA SER A 68 26.56 32.19 13.41
C SER A 68 27.60 32.06 12.29
N ARG A 69 27.83 30.84 11.79
CA ARG A 69 28.79 30.58 10.71
C ARG A 69 28.41 31.26 9.39
N VAL A 70 27.12 31.23 9.02
CA VAL A 70 26.61 31.88 7.80
C VAL A 70 26.75 33.40 7.91
N LEU A 71 26.39 33.99 9.05
CA LEU A 71 26.52 35.43 9.26
C LEU A 71 27.98 35.89 9.24
N ALA A 72 28.89 35.12 9.86
CA ALA A 72 30.32 35.41 9.82
C ALA A 72 30.89 35.32 8.40
N ALA A 73 30.49 34.30 7.62
CA ALA A 73 30.90 34.16 6.22
C ALA A 73 30.34 35.27 5.31
N ALA A 74 29.17 35.81 5.65
CA ALA A 74 28.49 36.87 4.90
C ALA A 74 28.84 38.29 5.37
N GLU A 75 29.78 38.44 6.32
CA GLU A 75 30.10 39.74 6.90
C GLU A 75 30.62 40.71 5.82
N GLY A 76 30.06 41.93 5.81
CA GLY A 76 30.40 42.95 4.81
C GLY A 76 29.88 42.71 3.38
N THR A 77 29.12 41.64 3.12
CA THR A 77 28.56 41.34 1.80
C THR A 77 27.08 41.76 1.67
N PRO A 78 26.54 41.90 0.43
CA PRO A 78 25.10 42.09 0.22
C PRO A 78 24.24 40.98 0.82
N ALA A 79 24.70 39.72 0.74
CA ALA A 79 24.03 38.57 1.36
C ALA A 79 23.93 38.73 2.89
N GLY A 80 24.99 39.26 3.52
CA GLY A 80 24.97 39.57 4.96
C GLY A 80 23.94 40.63 5.33
N ALA A 81 23.78 41.67 4.50
CA ALA A 81 22.74 42.68 4.70
C ALA A 81 21.33 42.09 4.55
N HIS A 82 21.12 41.24 3.54
CA HIS A 82 19.85 40.53 3.34
C HIS A 82 19.52 39.60 4.52
N LEU A 83 20.48 38.78 4.97
CA LEU A 83 20.33 37.91 6.14
C LEU A 83 19.90 38.70 7.38
N ARG A 84 20.54 39.84 7.66
CA ARG A 84 20.14 40.69 8.80
C ARG A 84 18.70 41.20 8.66
N ALA A 85 18.29 41.60 7.45
CA ALA A 85 16.92 42.03 7.20
C ALA A 85 15.90 40.90 7.40
N VAL A 86 16.22 39.68 6.93
CA VAL A 86 15.39 38.48 7.15
C VAL A 86 15.23 38.19 8.65
N LEU A 87 16.32 38.28 9.42
CA LEU A 87 16.33 37.94 10.85
C LEU A 87 15.65 38.99 11.74
N ALA A 88 15.66 40.27 11.33
CA ALA A 88 15.09 41.37 12.11
C ALA A 88 13.55 41.31 12.23
N GLY A 89 12.87 40.70 11.25
CA GLY A 89 11.41 40.61 11.20
C GLY A 89 10.83 39.27 11.68
N GLN A 90 9.52 39.24 11.95
CA GLN A 90 8.75 37.99 11.96
C GLN A 90 8.29 37.70 10.53
N SER A 91 8.87 36.69 9.90
CA SER A 91 8.57 36.35 8.51
C SER A 91 8.62 34.84 8.27
N VAL A 92 7.86 34.38 7.27
CA VAL A 92 7.91 32.99 6.79
C VAL A 92 9.32 32.64 6.31
N VAL A 93 10.01 33.59 5.67
CA VAL A 93 11.39 33.44 5.19
C VAL A 93 12.35 33.12 6.33
N ARG A 94 12.26 33.87 7.44
CA ARG A 94 13.07 33.63 8.64
C ARG A 94 12.79 32.23 9.20
N ASP A 95 11.54 31.87 9.36
CA ASP A 95 11.16 30.61 9.97
C ASP A 95 11.59 29.41 9.11
N ARG A 96 11.51 29.54 7.77
CA ARG A 96 12.05 28.56 6.81
C ARG A 96 13.57 28.44 6.90
N LEU A 97 14.29 29.57 6.90
CA LEU A 97 15.74 29.59 7.05
C LEU A 97 16.18 28.88 8.35
N LEU A 98 15.63 29.31 9.49
CA LEU A 98 15.96 28.70 10.78
C LEU A 98 15.56 27.21 10.82
N GLY A 99 14.41 26.87 10.24
CA GLY A 99 13.95 25.49 10.10
C GLY A 99 14.97 24.62 9.38
N VAL A 100 15.48 25.05 8.22
CA VAL A 100 16.53 24.34 7.48
C VAL A 100 17.81 24.22 8.30
N LEU A 101 18.27 25.32 8.90
CA LEU A 101 19.52 25.32 9.69
C LEU A 101 19.42 24.39 10.91
N GLY A 102 18.23 24.26 11.50
CA GLY A 102 17.98 23.34 12.62
C GLY A 102 17.71 21.89 12.20
N ALA A 103 17.35 21.66 10.94
CA ALA A 103 17.06 20.33 10.40
C ALA A 103 18.24 19.71 9.67
N SER A 104 19.16 20.52 9.10
CA SER A 104 20.25 20.07 8.23
C SER A 104 21.56 20.81 8.51
N THR A 105 22.53 20.10 9.07
CA THR A 105 23.90 20.64 9.21
C THR A 105 24.57 20.78 7.85
N ALA A 106 24.25 19.88 6.90
CA ALA A 106 24.85 19.89 5.57
C ALA A 106 24.40 21.10 4.72
N LEU A 107 23.12 21.50 4.80
CA LEU A 107 22.65 22.74 4.15
C LEU A 107 23.13 23.99 4.90
N GLY A 108 23.30 23.92 6.22
CA GLY A 108 24.00 24.97 6.98
C GLY A 108 25.46 25.15 6.53
N ASP A 109 26.19 24.07 6.30
CA ASP A 109 27.56 24.09 5.75
C ASP A 109 27.61 24.61 4.31
N HIS A 110 26.56 24.37 3.52
CA HIS A 110 26.44 24.93 2.17
C HIS A 110 26.24 26.45 2.22
N LEU A 111 25.30 26.95 3.02
CA LEU A 111 25.07 28.39 3.21
C LEU A 111 26.28 29.10 3.84
N ALA A 112 27.07 28.42 4.68
CA ALA A 112 28.29 29.02 5.23
C ALA A 112 29.39 29.17 4.17
N ARG A 113 29.35 28.36 3.10
CA ARG A 113 30.28 28.49 1.95
C ARG A 113 29.75 29.47 0.90
N HIS A 114 28.44 29.49 0.69
CA HIS A 114 27.74 30.29 -0.32
C HIS A 114 26.56 31.05 0.31
N PRO A 115 26.81 32.12 1.09
CA PRO A 115 25.76 32.82 1.80
C PRO A 115 24.71 33.49 0.88
N GLU A 116 25.07 33.78 -0.37
CA GLU A 116 24.18 34.31 -1.40
C GLU A 116 23.02 33.36 -1.76
N ASP A 117 23.17 32.06 -1.48
CA ASP A 117 22.12 31.08 -1.78
C ASP A 117 20.90 31.20 -0.85
N VAL A 118 20.98 32.01 0.22
CA VAL A 118 19.82 32.32 1.07
C VAL A 118 18.66 32.94 0.29
N GLU A 119 18.95 33.64 -0.82
CA GLU A 119 17.95 34.34 -1.64
C GLU A 119 16.88 33.42 -2.24
N VAL A 120 17.16 32.11 -2.36
CA VAL A 120 16.16 31.14 -2.85
C VAL A 120 15.12 30.76 -1.80
N ILE A 121 15.34 31.13 -0.54
CA ILE A 121 14.36 30.97 0.52
C ILE A 121 13.44 32.18 0.47
N THR A 122 12.29 32.02 -0.19
CA THR A 122 11.28 33.08 -0.32
C THR A 122 10.06 32.77 0.55
N ASP A 123 9.05 33.64 0.57
CA ASP A 123 7.74 33.42 1.20
C ASP A 123 6.73 32.74 0.26
N GLY A 124 7.05 32.66 -1.04
CA GLY A 124 6.23 32.01 -2.06
C GLY A 124 6.19 30.48 -1.95
N ASP A 125 5.59 29.85 -2.96
CA ASP A 125 5.62 28.39 -3.07
C ASP A 125 6.99 27.91 -3.54
N LEU A 126 7.59 27.02 -2.76
CA LEU A 126 8.90 26.43 -3.04
C LEU A 126 8.79 24.94 -3.45
N ILE A 127 7.59 24.36 -3.34
CA ILE A 127 7.32 22.95 -3.63
C ILE A 127 6.36 22.87 -4.82
N THR A 128 6.83 23.35 -5.97
CA THR A 128 6.10 23.24 -7.23
C THR A 128 6.93 22.41 -8.22
N PRO A 129 6.49 21.19 -8.59
CA PRO A 129 7.22 20.39 -9.56
C PRO A 129 7.20 21.03 -10.96
N ASP A 130 8.36 21.51 -11.42
CA ASP A 130 8.55 22.05 -12.76
C ASP A 130 9.88 21.54 -13.34
N ALA A 131 9.81 20.38 -14.00
CA ALA A 131 10.98 19.73 -14.58
C ALA A 131 11.66 20.59 -15.65
N ALA A 132 10.90 21.37 -16.42
CA ALA A 132 11.44 22.19 -17.51
C ALA A 132 12.22 23.38 -16.96
N ALA A 133 11.67 24.09 -15.96
CA ALA A 133 12.35 25.21 -15.33
C ALA A 133 13.63 24.78 -14.61
N VAL A 134 13.60 23.66 -13.86
CA VAL A 134 14.78 23.15 -13.15
C VAL A 134 15.85 22.64 -14.13
N ARG A 135 15.45 22.01 -15.24
CA ARG A 135 16.37 21.65 -16.34
C ARG A 135 17.06 22.89 -16.93
N ALA A 136 16.29 23.93 -17.24
CA ALA A 136 16.83 25.17 -17.79
C ALA A 136 17.82 25.85 -16.81
N GLU A 137 17.50 25.86 -15.51
CA GLU A 137 18.38 26.39 -14.48
C GLU A 137 19.73 25.67 -14.42
N LEU A 138 19.74 24.33 -14.36
CA LEU A 138 21.00 23.57 -14.27
C LEU A 138 21.81 23.62 -15.58
N LEU A 139 21.15 23.68 -16.74
CA LEU A 139 21.83 23.90 -18.02
C LEU A 139 22.47 25.29 -18.09
N ALA A 140 21.76 26.33 -17.62
CA ALA A 140 22.32 27.68 -17.55
C ALA A 140 23.51 27.75 -16.59
N ALA A 141 23.48 27.02 -15.46
CA ALA A 141 24.58 26.98 -14.50
C ALA A 141 25.88 26.42 -15.09
N VAL A 142 25.81 25.50 -16.06
CA VAL A 142 26.99 24.96 -16.76
C VAL A 142 27.34 25.73 -18.04
N GLY A 143 26.65 26.86 -18.29
CA GLY A 143 26.81 27.65 -19.50
C GLY A 143 26.46 26.87 -20.78
N ALA A 144 25.47 25.97 -20.71
CA ALA A 144 25.11 25.15 -21.85
C ALA A 144 24.52 25.99 -22.99
N THR A 145 24.91 25.65 -24.22
CA THR A 145 24.34 26.20 -25.45
C THR A 145 23.83 25.07 -26.32
N GLU A 146 22.80 25.35 -27.12
CA GLU A 146 22.25 24.39 -28.07
C GLU A 146 23.17 24.28 -29.30
N VAL A 147 23.73 23.10 -29.52
CA VAL A 147 24.63 22.82 -30.65
C VAL A 147 23.90 21.95 -31.67
N ALA A 148 23.89 22.39 -32.93
CA ALA A 148 23.30 21.63 -34.02
C ALA A 148 24.08 20.33 -34.25
N VAL A 149 23.35 19.22 -34.38
CA VAL A 149 23.86 17.91 -34.75
C VAL A 149 23.16 17.45 -36.03
N GLU A 150 23.94 16.86 -36.94
CA GLU A 150 23.42 16.40 -38.22
C GLU A 150 22.40 15.27 -38.01
N GLY A 151 21.24 15.35 -38.65
CA GLY A 151 20.18 14.33 -38.57
C GLY A 151 19.40 14.30 -37.24
N GLY A 152 19.48 15.32 -36.39
CA GLY A 152 18.74 15.36 -35.11
C GLY A 152 18.46 16.77 -34.57
N PRO A 153 17.67 16.89 -33.49
CA PRO A 153 17.45 18.17 -32.82
C PRO A 153 18.76 18.69 -32.19
N PRO A 154 18.92 20.01 -32.02
CA PRO A 154 20.04 20.57 -31.27
C PRO A 154 20.17 19.94 -29.88
N VAL A 155 21.41 19.79 -29.43
CA VAL A 155 21.71 19.20 -28.12
C VAL A 155 22.44 20.20 -27.24
N PRO A 156 22.17 20.22 -25.92
CA PRO A 156 22.89 21.09 -25.01
C PRO A 156 24.33 20.57 -24.83
N VAL A 157 25.29 21.49 -24.98
CA VAL A 157 26.72 21.29 -24.72
C VAL A 157 27.19 22.38 -23.76
N ALA A 158 27.81 21.99 -22.64
CA ALA A 158 28.28 22.91 -21.61
C ALA A 158 29.43 23.80 -22.11
N ALA A 159 29.71 24.90 -21.41
CA ALA A 159 30.83 25.79 -21.73
C ALA A 159 32.21 25.11 -21.60
N GLY A 160 32.28 24.00 -20.84
CA GLY A 160 33.47 23.19 -20.67
C GLY A 160 33.22 21.94 -19.83
N ALA A 161 34.28 21.14 -19.64
CA ALA A 161 34.25 19.91 -18.84
C ALA A 161 35.14 19.97 -17.57
N GLY A 162 35.63 21.16 -17.22
CA GLY A 162 36.53 21.37 -16.09
C GLY A 162 35.83 21.40 -14.73
N THR A 163 36.65 21.42 -13.68
CA THR A 163 36.22 21.51 -12.27
C THR A 163 35.25 22.65 -12.01
N GLU A 164 35.48 23.83 -12.61
CA GLU A 164 34.62 25.01 -12.44
C GLU A 164 33.19 24.75 -12.93
N THR A 165 33.02 24.15 -14.11
CA THR A 165 31.70 23.82 -14.66
C THR A 165 30.99 22.75 -13.82
N ILE A 166 31.72 21.74 -13.37
CA ILE A 166 31.19 20.68 -12.48
C ILE A 166 30.77 21.28 -11.13
N ASP A 167 31.56 22.20 -10.58
CA ASP A 167 31.24 22.89 -9.33
C ASP A 167 30.03 23.82 -9.47
N ALA A 168 29.89 24.49 -10.62
CA ALA A 168 28.71 25.32 -10.92
C ALA A 168 27.42 24.48 -10.98
N LEU A 169 27.45 23.32 -11.65
CA LEU A 169 26.35 22.35 -11.63
C LEU A 169 25.99 21.95 -10.19
N ARG A 170 27.00 21.58 -9.41
CA ARG A 170 26.80 21.08 -8.04
C ARG A 170 26.28 22.15 -7.09
N ARG A 171 26.72 23.40 -7.26
CA ARG A 171 26.20 24.54 -6.52
C ARG A 171 24.75 24.81 -6.87
N ALA A 172 24.42 24.89 -8.16
CA ALA A 172 23.05 25.12 -8.60
C ALA A 172 22.10 24.00 -8.12
N TYR A 173 22.54 22.75 -8.15
CA TYR A 173 21.79 21.63 -7.57
C TYR A 173 21.50 21.85 -6.07
N ARG A 174 22.52 22.23 -5.29
CA ARG A 174 22.35 22.47 -3.84
C ARG A 174 21.51 23.69 -3.52
N ARG A 175 21.65 24.76 -4.32
CA ARG A 175 20.82 25.97 -4.24
C ARG A 175 19.34 25.63 -4.45
N ARG A 176 19.00 24.81 -5.44
CA ARG A 176 17.63 24.32 -5.64
C ARG A 176 17.18 23.34 -4.55
N LEU A 177 18.07 22.44 -4.11
CA LEU A 177 17.80 21.53 -2.98
C LEU A 177 17.47 22.29 -1.69
N LEU A 178 18.15 23.42 -1.45
CA LEU A 178 17.90 24.30 -0.32
C LEU A 178 16.48 24.89 -0.36
N ALA A 179 16.01 25.35 -1.52
CA ALA A 179 14.64 25.83 -1.69
C ALA A 179 13.60 24.73 -1.38
N ILE A 180 13.83 23.52 -1.91
CA ILE A 180 12.97 22.35 -1.64
C ILE A 180 12.97 22.04 -0.13
N ALA A 181 14.13 21.99 0.51
CA ALA A 181 14.23 21.74 1.94
C ALA A 181 13.54 22.81 2.79
N ALA A 182 13.63 24.08 2.39
CA ALA A 182 12.96 25.20 3.05
C ALA A 182 11.43 25.10 2.97
N GLY A 183 10.89 24.74 1.80
CA GLY A 183 9.46 24.49 1.63
C GLY A 183 8.96 23.29 2.42
N ASP A 184 9.70 22.18 2.37
CA ASP A 184 9.35 20.92 3.02
C ASP A 184 9.38 21.02 4.56
N ILE A 185 10.43 21.63 5.12
CA ILE A 185 10.53 21.83 6.58
C ILE A 185 9.56 22.90 7.09
N GLY A 186 9.23 23.90 6.26
CA GLY A 186 8.24 24.92 6.60
C GLY A 186 6.80 24.42 6.60
N ALA A 187 6.53 23.22 6.05
CA ALA A 187 5.18 22.66 5.98
C ALA A 187 4.71 22.14 7.36
N ARG A 188 3.49 22.54 7.77
CA ARG A 188 2.90 22.11 9.06
C ARG A 188 2.57 20.61 9.10
N GLU A 189 2.06 20.08 7.99
CA GLU A 189 1.69 18.67 7.84
C GLU A 189 2.45 18.06 6.65
N PRO A 190 3.77 17.80 6.77
CA PRO A 190 4.59 17.43 5.62
C PRO A 190 4.10 16.18 4.91
N SER A 191 3.58 15.20 5.66
CA SER A 191 3.04 13.94 5.14
C SER A 191 1.78 14.13 4.29
N ALA A 192 0.87 15.03 4.68
CA ALA A 192 -0.41 15.22 3.98
C ALA A 192 -0.34 16.30 2.90
N ALA A 193 0.41 17.37 3.16
CA ALA A 193 0.36 18.59 2.37
C ALA A 193 1.34 18.61 1.20
N VAL A 194 2.57 18.09 1.37
CA VAL A 194 3.66 18.38 0.40
C VAL A 194 4.50 17.16 0.00
N LEU A 195 4.42 16.02 0.69
CA LEU A 195 5.35 14.89 0.45
C LEU A 195 5.42 14.45 -1.02
N PRO A 196 4.31 14.18 -1.74
CA PRO A 196 4.39 13.76 -3.14
C PRO A 196 5.11 14.77 -4.02
N ASP A 197 4.83 16.05 -3.83
CA ASP A 197 5.42 17.14 -4.62
C ASP A 197 6.89 17.36 -4.27
N VAL A 198 7.29 17.25 -3.00
CA VAL A 198 8.71 17.24 -2.59
C VAL A 198 9.46 16.12 -3.31
N ALA A 199 8.90 14.91 -3.33
CA ALA A 199 9.54 13.76 -3.95
C ALA A 199 9.64 13.92 -5.48
N ALA A 200 8.65 14.54 -6.12
CA ALA A 200 8.67 14.89 -7.52
C ALA A 200 9.70 15.97 -7.84
N CYS A 201 9.77 17.05 -7.05
CA CYS A 201 10.79 18.10 -7.19
C CYS A 201 12.21 17.54 -7.06
N LEU A 202 12.45 16.63 -6.11
CA LEU A 202 13.74 15.97 -5.95
C LEU A 202 14.09 15.09 -7.16
N ALA A 203 13.12 14.35 -7.70
CA ALA A 203 13.32 13.51 -8.88
C ALA A 203 13.61 14.35 -10.13
N ASP A 204 12.90 15.45 -10.31
CA ASP A 204 13.08 16.36 -11.45
C ASP A 204 14.41 17.13 -11.34
N LEU A 205 14.83 17.49 -10.12
CA LEU A 205 16.15 18.06 -9.85
C LEU A 205 17.28 17.06 -10.18
N ALA A 206 17.10 15.77 -9.85
CA ALA A 206 18.05 14.73 -10.24
C ALA A 206 18.09 14.53 -11.76
N ALA A 207 16.94 14.52 -12.44
CA ALA A 207 16.86 14.45 -13.90
C ALA A 207 17.57 15.63 -14.58
N ALA A 208 17.33 16.85 -14.11
CA ALA A 208 18.01 18.05 -14.57
C ALA A 208 19.54 17.99 -14.36
N ALA A 209 19.99 17.39 -13.25
CA ALA A 209 21.41 17.22 -12.97
C ALA A 209 22.06 16.20 -13.92
N LEU A 210 21.36 15.11 -14.28
CA LEU A 210 21.81 14.16 -15.29
C LEU A 210 21.92 14.83 -16.66
N GLU A 211 20.95 15.67 -17.04
CA GLU A 211 20.98 16.41 -18.31
C GLU A 211 22.15 17.40 -18.37
N ALA A 212 22.36 18.19 -17.32
CA ALA A 212 23.49 19.12 -17.27
C ALA A 212 24.84 18.39 -17.21
N ALA A 213 24.92 17.26 -16.50
CA ALA A 213 26.10 16.39 -16.52
C ALA A 213 26.34 15.77 -17.91
N LEU A 214 25.30 15.47 -18.68
CA LEU A 214 25.43 15.03 -20.07
C LEU A 214 25.96 16.17 -20.96
N ALA A 215 25.51 17.40 -20.75
CA ALA A 215 26.04 18.57 -21.46
C ALA A 215 27.53 18.78 -21.17
N VAL A 216 27.96 18.58 -19.92
CA VAL A 216 29.37 18.57 -19.51
C VAL A 216 30.15 17.44 -20.21
N ALA A 217 29.59 16.23 -20.26
CA ALA A 217 30.20 15.10 -20.96
C ALA A 217 30.34 15.37 -22.47
N ARG A 218 29.36 16.01 -23.12
CA ARG A 218 29.45 16.39 -24.54
C ARG A 218 30.57 17.40 -24.79
N ALA A 219 30.79 18.34 -23.86
CA ALA A 219 31.91 19.28 -23.96
C ALA A 219 33.28 18.60 -23.81
N GLU A 220 33.35 17.48 -23.10
CA GLU A 220 34.57 16.66 -22.96
C GLU A 220 34.86 15.82 -24.22
N HIS A 221 33.82 15.37 -24.93
CA HIS A 221 33.92 14.44 -26.06
C HIS A 221 33.45 15.11 -27.37
N PRO A 222 34.34 15.68 -28.20
CA PRO A 222 33.97 16.38 -29.44
C PRO A 222 33.23 15.53 -30.46
N ASP A 223 33.38 14.20 -30.39
CA ASP A 223 32.69 13.24 -31.23
C ASP A 223 31.31 12.83 -30.69
N HIS A 224 30.78 13.54 -29.69
CA HIS A 224 29.47 13.25 -29.07
C HIS A 224 28.33 13.14 -30.09
N ALA A 225 28.43 13.83 -31.23
CA ALA A 225 27.46 13.80 -32.31
C ALA A 225 27.30 12.42 -32.96
N ALA A 226 28.26 11.52 -32.78
CA ALA A 226 28.22 10.16 -33.34
C ALA A 226 27.20 9.23 -32.63
N ALA A 227 26.63 9.66 -31.50
CA ALA A 227 25.72 8.84 -30.71
C ALA A 227 24.54 9.63 -30.14
N ARG A 228 23.36 9.03 -30.23
CA ARG A 228 22.11 9.54 -29.65
C ARG A 228 21.84 8.80 -28.35
N LEU A 229 22.40 9.30 -27.25
CA LEU A 229 22.26 8.71 -25.92
C LEU A 229 21.02 9.24 -25.20
N ALA A 230 20.21 8.35 -24.63
CA ALA A 230 19.17 8.65 -23.67
C ALA A 230 19.41 7.95 -22.32
N VAL A 231 19.00 8.60 -21.25
CA VAL A 231 19.07 8.11 -19.88
C VAL A 231 17.66 7.81 -19.39
N ILE A 232 17.43 6.56 -19.02
CA ILE A 232 16.16 6.10 -18.45
C ILE A 232 16.30 6.06 -16.94
N GLY A 233 15.62 6.96 -16.24
CA GLY A 233 15.53 6.94 -14.79
C GLY A 233 14.70 5.74 -14.34
N MET A 234 15.19 5.05 -13.33
CA MET A 234 14.59 3.85 -12.77
C MET A 234 14.19 4.09 -11.31
N GLY A 235 13.50 3.11 -10.71
CA GLY A 235 13.20 3.12 -9.29
C GLY A 235 12.52 4.42 -8.83
N LYS A 236 13.05 5.05 -7.77
CA LYS A 236 12.47 6.28 -7.21
C LYS A 236 12.59 7.49 -8.15
N CYS A 237 13.69 7.60 -8.91
CA CYS A 237 13.90 8.73 -9.82
C CYS A 237 12.90 8.66 -11.00
N GLY A 238 12.76 7.48 -11.59
CA GLY A 238 11.82 7.28 -12.69
C GLY A 238 10.35 7.36 -12.25
N GLY A 239 10.04 6.90 -11.03
CA GLY A 239 8.70 7.02 -10.43
C GLY A 239 8.35 8.40 -9.85
N ARG A 240 9.21 9.41 -9.96
CA ARG A 240 9.04 10.73 -9.32
C ARG A 240 8.79 10.67 -7.79
N GLU A 241 9.47 9.75 -7.12
CA GLU A 241 9.35 9.46 -5.68
C GLU A 241 10.70 9.52 -4.97
N LEU A 242 11.57 10.45 -5.40
CA LEU A 242 12.93 10.54 -4.90
C LEU A 242 12.97 11.13 -3.48
N ASN A 243 13.93 10.65 -2.69
CA ASN A 243 14.27 11.14 -1.36
C ASN A 243 15.53 12.00 -1.42
N TYR A 244 15.80 12.81 -0.38
CA TYR A 244 16.93 13.76 -0.35
C TYR A 244 18.29 13.13 -0.69
N VAL A 245 18.50 11.86 -0.28
CA VAL A 245 19.72 11.12 -0.58
C VAL A 245 19.37 9.73 -1.09
N SER A 246 19.48 9.56 -2.39
CA SER A 246 19.34 8.28 -3.07
C SER A 246 20.46 8.12 -4.07
N ASP A 247 20.86 6.88 -4.30
CA ASP A 247 21.48 6.55 -5.58
C ASP A 247 20.43 6.82 -6.67
N VAL A 248 20.85 7.35 -7.81
CA VAL A 248 19.98 7.59 -8.95
C VAL A 248 20.14 6.41 -9.90
N ASP A 249 19.19 5.49 -9.80
CA ASP A 249 19.14 4.28 -10.62
C ASP A 249 18.81 4.67 -12.08
N VAL A 250 19.64 4.24 -13.04
CA VAL A 250 19.45 4.53 -14.47
C VAL A 250 19.72 3.31 -15.37
N ILE A 251 19.18 3.36 -16.57
CA ILE A 251 19.59 2.53 -17.72
C ILE A 251 19.99 3.47 -18.86
N TYR A 252 21.09 3.16 -19.53
CA TYR A 252 21.54 3.92 -20.70
C TYR A 252 21.15 3.19 -21.98
N VAL A 253 20.46 3.90 -22.86
CA VAL A 253 20.08 3.41 -24.18
C VAL A 253 20.59 4.39 -25.23
N ALA A 254 21.16 3.89 -26.31
CA ALA A 254 21.67 4.75 -27.37
C ALA A 254 21.48 4.15 -28.75
N GLU A 255 21.30 5.01 -29.74
CA GLU A 255 21.35 4.65 -31.16
C GLU A 255 22.53 5.38 -31.81
N PRO A 256 23.19 4.79 -32.83
CA PRO A 256 24.19 5.52 -33.61
C PRO A 256 23.54 6.69 -34.36
N ALA A 257 24.32 7.75 -34.59
CA ALA A 257 23.88 8.82 -35.49
C ALA A 257 23.77 8.31 -36.94
N GLU A 258 23.06 9.06 -37.80
CA GLU A 258 22.91 8.69 -39.20
C GLU A 258 24.29 8.58 -39.88
N GLY A 259 24.53 7.47 -40.58
CA GLY A 259 25.81 7.19 -41.24
C GLY A 259 26.94 6.70 -40.32
N VAL A 260 26.71 6.58 -39.01
CA VAL A 260 27.68 6.00 -38.04
C VAL A 260 27.33 4.53 -37.79
N ASP A 261 28.35 3.65 -37.72
CA ASP A 261 28.12 2.25 -37.38
C ASP A 261 27.78 2.06 -35.88
N GLU A 262 27.03 1.01 -35.57
CA GLU A 262 26.56 0.75 -34.19
C GLU A 262 27.70 0.64 -33.17
N ALA A 263 28.83 0.03 -33.53
CA ALA A 263 29.93 -0.17 -32.60
C ALA A 263 30.59 1.17 -32.23
N THR A 264 30.80 2.04 -33.21
CA THR A 264 31.29 3.41 -32.98
C THR A 264 30.30 4.22 -32.14
N GLY A 265 29.01 4.23 -32.50
CA GLY A 265 27.98 4.94 -31.75
C GLY A 265 27.89 4.50 -30.29
N LEU A 266 27.88 3.19 -30.02
CA LEU A 266 27.85 2.66 -28.66
C LEU A 266 29.14 2.95 -27.87
N ALA A 267 30.29 2.97 -28.53
CA ALA A 267 31.56 3.34 -27.89
C ALA A 267 31.55 4.81 -27.43
N VAL A 268 31.07 5.73 -28.28
CA VAL A 268 30.89 7.15 -27.92
C VAL A 268 29.86 7.29 -26.79
N ALA A 269 28.70 6.65 -26.90
CA ALA A 269 27.65 6.67 -25.88
C ALA A 269 28.15 6.17 -24.52
N THR A 270 28.99 5.13 -24.50
CA THR A 270 29.59 4.58 -23.28
C THR A 270 30.53 5.58 -22.62
N ARG A 271 31.32 6.33 -23.39
CA ARG A 271 32.17 7.40 -22.85
C ARG A 271 31.34 8.55 -22.29
N LEU A 272 30.29 8.99 -23.01
CA LEU A 272 29.35 10.01 -22.54
C LEU A 272 28.69 9.61 -21.22
N ALA A 273 28.14 8.40 -21.13
CA ALA A 273 27.52 7.87 -19.91
C ALA A 273 28.51 7.81 -18.72
N THR A 274 29.77 7.43 -19.00
CA THR A 274 30.83 7.37 -17.99
C THR A 274 31.23 8.76 -17.49
N SER A 275 31.42 9.73 -18.41
CA SER A 275 31.75 11.12 -18.07
C SER A 275 30.61 11.82 -17.33
N LEU A 276 29.37 11.59 -17.73
CA LEU A 276 28.18 12.06 -17.02
C LEU A 276 28.19 11.56 -15.57
N ALA A 277 28.39 10.26 -15.36
CA ALA A 277 28.45 9.69 -14.02
C ALA A 277 29.58 10.27 -13.17
N LYS A 278 30.74 10.55 -13.78
CA LYS A 278 31.86 11.23 -13.12
C LYS A 278 31.50 12.67 -12.73
N ALA A 279 30.85 13.45 -13.60
CA ALA A 279 30.44 14.81 -13.29
C ALA A 279 29.52 14.87 -12.05
N CYS A 280 28.62 13.89 -11.87
CA CYS A 280 27.77 13.80 -10.68
C CYS A 280 28.51 13.36 -9.40
N SER A 281 29.43 12.39 -9.51
CA SER A 281 29.91 11.60 -8.34
C SER A 281 31.40 11.72 -7.99
N ALA A 282 32.25 12.20 -8.91
CA ALA A 282 33.70 12.30 -8.68
C ALA A 282 34.06 13.43 -7.69
N PRO A 283 35.20 13.37 -6.99
CA PRO A 283 35.68 14.49 -6.18
C PRO A 283 35.87 15.78 -7.00
N SER A 284 35.50 16.93 -6.43
CA SER A 284 35.66 18.28 -7.02
C SER A 284 35.76 19.33 -5.90
N GLY A 285 35.83 20.63 -6.23
CA GLY A 285 35.80 21.72 -5.25
C GLY A 285 34.47 21.78 -4.47
N GLU A 286 33.37 21.44 -5.14
CA GLU A 286 32.08 21.17 -4.52
C GLU A 286 31.89 19.68 -4.20
N PRO A 287 31.25 19.32 -3.07
CA PRO A 287 30.97 17.91 -2.75
C PRO A 287 30.21 17.21 -3.88
N ALA A 288 30.36 15.89 -4.00
CA ALA A 288 29.61 15.08 -4.96
C ALA A 288 28.09 15.16 -4.68
N LEU A 289 27.27 14.92 -5.72
CA LEU A 289 25.81 14.91 -5.58
C LEU A 289 25.34 13.58 -4.99
N TRP A 290 25.45 12.52 -5.78
CA TRP A 290 25.11 11.14 -5.45
C TRP A 290 25.72 10.21 -6.53
N PRO A 291 25.81 8.90 -6.28
CA PRO A 291 26.21 7.93 -7.30
C PRO A 291 25.10 7.73 -8.36
N VAL A 292 25.49 7.70 -9.64
CA VAL A 292 24.61 7.19 -10.72
C VAL A 292 24.74 5.67 -10.73
N ASP A 293 23.66 4.94 -10.44
CA ASP A 293 23.68 3.46 -10.39
C ASP A 293 23.05 2.86 -11.65
N ALA A 294 23.86 2.18 -12.46
CA ALA A 294 23.41 1.48 -13.67
C ALA A 294 23.23 -0.04 -13.45
N ALA A 295 23.10 -0.52 -12.21
CA ALA A 295 23.05 -1.95 -11.90
C ALA A 295 21.73 -2.64 -12.30
N LEU A 296 20.67 -1.88 -12.62
CA LEU A 296 19.39 -2.42 -13.11
C LEU A 296 19.37 -2.71 -14.62
N ARG A 297 20.47 -2.43 -15.34
CA ARG A 297 20.59 -2.78 -16.76
C ARG A 297 20.64 -4.30 -16.98
N PRO A 298 20.34 -4.80 -18.19
CA PRO A 298 20.49 -6.21 -18.53
C PRO A 298 21.84 -6.80 -18.09
N GLU A 299 21.80 -7.97 -17.44
CA GLU A 299 22.96 -8.67 -16.86
C GLU A 299 23.69 -7.91 -15.73
N GLY A 300 23.11 -6.81 -15.25
CA GLY A 300 23.62 -5.98 -14.16
C GLY A 300 25.05 -5.50 -14.42
N LYS A 301 25.92 -5.60 -13.41
CA LYS A 301 27.32 -5.13 -13.50
C LYS A 301 28.15 -5.87 -14.55
N ASN A 302 27.75 -7.07 -14.96
CA ASN A 302 28.45 -7.90 -15.94
C ASN A 302 28.03 -7.59 -17.39
N GLY A 303 26.92 -6.88 -17.59
CA GLY A 303 26.45 -6.47 -18.91
C GLY A 303 27.12 -5.17 -19.41
N PRO A 304 27.05 -4.90 -20.72
CA PRO A 304 27.50 -3.63 -21.30
C PRO A 304 26.76 -2.45 -20.65
N LEU A 305 27.47 -1.33 -20.48
CA LEU A 305 26.91 -0.14 -19.82
C LEU A 305 25.77 0.49 -20.63
N VAL A 306 25.93 0.51 -21.97
CA VAL A 306 24.99 1.08 -22.93
C VAL A 306 24.63 0.02 -23.96
N ARG A 307 23.36 -0.03 -24.36
CA ARG A 307 22.85 -0.92 -25.42
C ARG A 307 21.86 -0.15 -26.31
N THR A 308 21.64 -0.64 -27.52
CA THR A 308 20.56 -0.15 -28.41
C THR A 308 19.17 -0.51 -27.87
N VAL A 309 18.12 0.13 -28.40
CA VAL A 309 16.73 -0.22 -28.07
C VAL A 309 16.46 -1.68 -28.46
N ALA A 310 16.90 -2.09 -29.65
CA ALA A 310 16.73 -3.45 -30.14
C ALA A 310 17.44 -4.48 -29.25
N SER A 311 18.65 -4.18 -28.78
CA SER A 311 19.41 -5.05 -27.88
C SER A 311 18.74 -5.20 -26.51
N HIS A 312 18.14 -4.14 -25.97
CA HIS A 312 17.32 -4.23 -24.75
C HIS A 312 16.07 -5.08 -24.96
N ALA A 313 15.31 -4.83 -26.03
CA ALA A 313 14.08 -5.56 -26.34
C ALA A 313 14.34 -7.07 -26.47
N ALA A 314 15.37 -7.44 -27.26
CA ALA A 314 15.78 -8.84 -27.42
C ALA A 314 16.16 -9.50 -26.09
N TYR A 315 16.75 -8.75 -25.15
CA TYR A 315 17.07 -9.28 -23.83
C TYR A 315 15.83 -9.55 -22.98
N TYR A 316 14.92 -8.57 -22.92
CA TYR A 316 13.72 -8.69 -22.10
C TYR A 316 12.75 -9.77 -22.61
N GLU A 317 12.71 -10.01 -23.93
CA GLU A 317 11.95 -11.11 -24.53
C GLU A 317 12.47 -12.49 -24.13
N ARG A 318 13.79 -12.68 -24.06
CA ARG A 318 14.40 -14.02 -24.00
C ARG A 318 14.91 -14.43 -22.63
N TRP A 319 15.49 -13.49 -21.86
CA TRP A 319 16.27 -13.83 -20.67
C TRP A 319 15.83 -13.13 -19.39
N ALA A 320 15.00 -12.09 -19.48
CA ALA A 320 14.64 -11.32 -18.30
C ALA A 320 13.84 -12.13 -17.28
N LYS A 321 14.15 -11.88 -16.01
CA LYS A 321 13.50 -12.45 -14.84
C LYS A 321 12.30 -11.60 -14.42
N THR A 322 11.35 -12.22 -13.73
CA THR A 322 10.12 -11.59 -13.23
C THR A 322 10.35 -10.26 -12.50
N TRP A 323 11.38 -10.18 -11.64
CA TRP A 323 11.67 -8.97 -10.87
C TRP A 323 12.16 -7.79 -11.72
N GLU A 324 12.75 -8.04 -12.90
CA GLU A 324 13.22 -6.98 -13.79
C GLU A 324 12.03 -6.16 -14.33
N PHE A 325 10.89 -6.81 -14.60
CA PHE A 325 9.66 -6.12 -15.00
C PHE A 325 9.05 -5.29 -13.86
N GLN A 326 9.17 -5.73 -12.61
CA GLN A 326 8.78 -4.90 -11.46
C GLN A 326 9.61 -3.61 -11.37
N ALA A 327 10.91 -3.68 -11.66
CA ALA A 327 11.76 -2.50 -11.70
C ALA A 327 11.42 -1.57 -12.87
N LEU A 328 11.09 -2.14 -14.04
CA LEU A 328 10.72 -1.42 -15.26
C LEU A 328 9.37 -0.67 -15.16
N LEU A 329 8.51 -0.98 -14.19
CA LEU A 329 7.29 -0.19 -13.91
C LEU A 329 7.57 1.31 -13.74
N LYS A 330 8.75 1.64 -13.24
CA LYS A 330 9.17 3.02 -12.97
C LYS A 330 10.17 3.54 -14.00
N ALA A 331 10.30 2.91 -15.17
CA ALA A 331 11.20 3.38 -16.22
C ALA A 331 10.65 4.66 -16.87
N ARG A 332 11.42 5.75 -16.82
CA ARG A 332 11.06 7.07 -17.39
C ARG A 332 12.27 7.68 -18.09
N PRO A 333 12.18 8.17 -19.34
CA PRO A 333 13.23 9.00 -19.93
C PRO A 333 13.44 10.27 -19.07
N VAL A 334 14.66 10.51 -18.61
CA VAL A 334 14.99 11.64 -17.70
C VAL A 334 16.03 12.61 -18.26
N ALA A 335 16.87 12.18 -19.20
CA ALA A 335 17.90 13.01 -19.83
C ALA A 335 18.31 12.44 -21.20
N GLY A 336 18.94 13.26 -22.04
CA GLY A 336 19.46 12.88 -23.35
C GLY A 336 18.44 12.96 -24.49
N ASP A 337 18.61 12.12 -25.50
CA ASP A 337 17.79 12.10 -26.71
C ASP A 337 16.36 11.63 -26.41
N ALA A 338 15.39 12.53 -26.61
CA ALA A 338 13.99 12.27 -26.28
C ALA A 338 13.36 11.19 -27.18
N GLU A 339 13.76 11.11 -28.44
CA GLU A 339 13.19 10.13 -29.39
C GLU A 339 13.68 8.72 -29.07
N VAL A 340 14.98 8.56 -28.76
CA VAL A 340 15.54 7.27 -28.33
C VAL A 340 14.92 6.82 -27.00
N GLY A 341 14.75 7.74 -26.05
CA GLY A 341 14.09 7.45 -24.77
C GLY A 341 12.64 6.98 -24.95
N GLU A 342 11.88 7.66 -25.82
CA GLU A 342 10.50 7.30 -26.13
C GLU A 342 10.41 5.99 -26.95
N ALA A 343 11.37 5.73 -27.84
CA ALA A 343 11.49 4.45 -28.54
C ALA A 343 11.74 3.29 -27.56
N TYR A 344 12.62 3.48 -26.57
CA TYR A 344 12.83 2.51 -25.50
C TYR A 344 11.53 2.25 -24.73
N ARG A 345 10.83 3.31 -24.29
CA ARG A 345 9.57 3.17 -23.56
C ARG A 345 8.54 2.36 -24.35
N ARG A 346 8.34 2.71 -25.62
CA ARG A 346 7.39 2.03 -26.52
C ARG A 346 7.74 0.55 -26.76
N ALA A 347 9.02 0.23 -26.84
CA ALA A 347 9.48 -1.14 -27.05
C ALA A 347 9.30 -2.01 -25.80
N ILE A 348 9.58 -1.47 -24.60
CA ILE A 348 9.65 -2.27 -23.37
C ILE A 348 8.31 -2.29 -22.60
N GLU A 349 7.54 -1.21 -22.64
CA GLU A 349 6.28 -1.08 -21.88
C GLU A 349 5.30 -2.25 -22.09
N PRO A 350 5.03 -2.73 -23.33
CA PRO A 350 4.13 -3.87 -23.52
C PRO A 350 4.59 -5.12 -22.77
N MET A 351 5.91 -5.37 -22.72
CA MET A 351 6.47 -6.54 -22.04
C MET A 351 6.30 -6.46 -20.51
N VAL A 352 6.36 -5.25 -19.94
CA VAL A 352 6.11 -5.02 -18.51
C VAL A 352 4.68 -5.41 -18.14
N TRP A 353 3.70 -4.97 -18.93
CA TRP A 353 2.27 -5.21 -18.63
C TRP A 353 1.79 -6.62 -18.99
N GLU A 354 2.54 -7.37 -19.81
CA GLU A 354 2.28 -8.80 -20.05
C GLU A 354 3.05 -9.73 -19.11
N ALA A 355 4.02 -9.22 -18.34
CA ALA A 355 4.89 -10.04 -17.49
C ALA A 355 4.13 -10.88 -16.46
N ALA A 356 2.98 -10.38 -15.96
CA ALA A 356 2.15 -11.09 -15.00
C ALA A 356 1.52 -12.40 -15.54
N GLY A 357 1.45 -12.56 -16.86
CA GLY A 357 0.98 -13.80 -17.50
C GLY A 357 2.00 -14.94 -17.50
N ARG A 358 3.23 -14.70 -17.01
CA ARG A 358 4.25 -15.75 -16.87
C ARG A 358 3.89 -16.73 -15.75
N GLU A 359 4.29 -17.97 -15.93
CA GLU A 359 4.10 -19.02 -14.92
C GLU A 359 4.78 -18.62 -13.60
N HIS A 360 4.10 -18.85 -12.48
CA HIS A 360 4.55 -18.54 -11.12
C HIS A 360 4.94 -17.07 -10.84
N PHE A 361 4.46 -16.11 -11.65
CA PHE A 361 4.83 -14.70 -11.50
C PHE A 361 4.57 -14.14 -10.08
N VAL A 362 3.39 -14.41 -9.52
CA VAL A 362 2.98 -13.89 -8.21
C VAL A 362 3.83 -14.53 -7.10
N GLU A 363 4.05 -15.83 -7.19
CA GLU A 363 4.86 -16.61 -6.25
C GLU A 363 6.32 -16.17 -6.28
N ASP A 364 6.87 -15.89 -7.46
CA ASP A 364 8.22 -15.35 -7.65
C ASP A 364 8.39 -13.96 -7.04
N ALA A 365 7.40 -13.07 -7.25
CA ALA A 365 7.39 -11.73 -6.67
C ALA A 365 7.34 -11.80 -5.14
N GLN A 366 6.51 -12.69 -4.58
CA GLN A 366 6.42 -12.94 -3.15
C GLN A 366 7.72 -13.53 -2.58
N ALA A 367 8.31 -14.51 -3.27
CA ALA A 367 9.59 -15.10 -2.88
C ALA A 367 10.73 -14.08 -2.91
N MET A 368 10.73 -13.19 -3.91
CA MET A 368 11.69 -12.09 -3.98
C MET A 368 11.55 -11.14 -2.78
N ARG A 369 10.32 -10.76 -2.40
CA ARG A 369 10.11 -9.91 -1.23
C ARG A 369 10.63 -10.55 0.05
N ARG A 370 10.33 -11.84 0.28
CA ARG A 370 10.84 -12.61 1.42
C ARG A 370 12.37 -12.59 1.46
N ARG A 371 13.04 -12.87 0.34
CA ARG A 371 14.51 -12.77 0.26
C ARG A 371 15.01 -11.39 0.63
N VAL A 372 14.42 -10.30 0.11
CA VAL A 372 14.85 -8.94 0.46
C VAL A 372 14.72 -8.66 1.97
N GLU A 373 13.70 -9.22 2.62
CA GLU A 373 13.50 -9.12 4.07
C GLU A 373 14.56 -9.93 4.83
N ASP A 374 14.84 -11.16 4.41
CA ASP A 374 15.81 -12.06 5.05
C ASP A 374 17.26 -11.55 4.97
N HIS A 375 17.58 -10.69 3.99
CA HIS A 375 18.89 -10.05 3.88
C HIS A 375 19.08 -8.87 4.85
N VAL A 376 18.03 -8.44 5.57
CA VAL A 376 18.17 -7.41 6.60
C VAL A 376 18.90 -8.03 7.81
N PRO A 377 20.03 -7.44 8.26
CA PRO A 377 20.76 -7.96 9.41
C PRO A 377 19.84 -8.04 10.65
N PRO A 378 19.84 -9.15 11.42
CA PRO A 378 18.95 -9.30 12.57
C PRO A 378 19.08 -8.18 13.63
N ALA A 379 20.29 -7.66 13.83
CA ALA A 379 20.55 -6.55 14.75
C ALA A 379 19.95 -5.19 14.31
N GLU A 380 19.60 -5.06 13.03
CA GLU A 380 19.04 -3.85 12.44
C GLU A 380 17.54 -3.96 12.14
N ALA A 381 16.99 -5.18 12.13
CA ALA A 381 15.61 -5.46 11.71
C ALA A 381 14.58 -4.58 12.44
N ASP A 382 14.73 -4.42 13.75
CA ASP A 382 13.83 -3.63 14.59
C ASP A 382 13.98 -2.12 14.49
N ARG A 383 14.88 -1.65 13.63
CA ARG A 383 15.11 -0.22 13.35
C ARG A 383 14.95 0.11 11.88
N GLN A 384 14.75 -0.89 11.02
CA GLN A 384 14.78 -0.76 9.58
C GLN A 384 13.45 -0.22 9.04
N ILE A 385 13.45 1.01 8.53
CA ILE A 385 12.22 1.67 8.03
C ILE A 385 11.90 1.33 6.57
N LYS A 386 12.89 0.85 5.81
CA LYS A 386 12.75 0.62 4.37
C LYS A 386 12.56 -0.85 4.02
N LEU A 387 13.48 -1.70 4.44
CA LEU A 387 13.56 -3.11 4.00
C LEU A 387 12.90 -4.12 4.97
N GLY A 388 12.69 -3.74 6.23
CA GLY A 388 12.16 -4.63 7.27
C GLY A 388 10.64 -4.78 7.16
N ALA A 389 10.11 -5.73 7.94
CA ALA A 389 8.66 -5.96 8.06
C ALA A 389 7.91 -4.67 8.44
N GLY A 390 6.89 -4.31 7.67
CA GLY A 390 6.11 -3.08 7.83
C GLY A 390 6.81 -1.83 7.30
N GLY A 391 7.88 -2.00 6.52
CA GLY A 391 8.66 -0.91 5.94
C GLY A 391 8.14 -0.44 4.58
N LEU A 392 8.85 0.51 3.98
CA LEU A 392 8.47 1.10 2.69
C LEU A 392 8.38 0.09 1.55
N ARG A 393 9.27 -0.91 1.53
CA ARG A 393 9.24 -1.93 0.49
C ARG A 393 8.03 -2.83 0.57
N ASP A 394 7.42 -3.01 1.74
CA ASP A 394 6.15 -3.73 1.84
C ASP A 394 5.04 -2.98 1.07
N VAL A 395 4.96 -1.65 1.24
CA VAL A 395 4.00 -0.82 0.48
C VAL A 395 4.27 -0.88 -1.03
N GLU A 396 5.51 -0.63 -1.44
CA GLU A 396 5.88 -0.56 -2.85
C GLU A 396 5.66 -1.91 -3.55
N PHE A 397 6.09 -3.03 -2.95
CA PHE A 397 5.86 -4.36 -3.53
C PHE A 397 4.38 -4.69 -3.60
N THR A 398 3.57 -4.35 -2.58
CA THR A 398 2.12 -4.54 -2.62
C THR A 398 1.49 -3.82 -3.80
N VAL A 399 1.75 -2.53 -3.94
CA VAL A 399 1.16 -1.72 -5.02
C VAL A 399 1.65 -2.22 -6.38
N GLN A 400 2.95 -2.44 -6.54
CA GLN A 400 3.54 -2.89 -7.81
C GLN A 400 3.01 -4.27 -8.26
N LEU A 401 2.86 -5.23 -7.34
CA LEU A 401 2.29 -6.53 -7.68
C LEU A 401 0.85 -6.40 -8.18
N LEU A 402 0.02 -5.63 -7.47
CA LEU A 402 -1.37 -5.39 -7.86
C LEU A 402 -1.46 -4.67 -9.21
N GLN A 403 -0.58 -3.70 -9.48
CA GLN A 403 -0.47 -3.05 -10.77
C GLN A 403 -0.12 -4.01 -11.89
N LEU A 404 0.84 -4.92 -11.69
CA LEU A 404 1.24 -5.85 -12.75
C LEU A 404 0.17 -6.89 -13.04
N VAL A 405 -0.50 -7.40 -12.00
CA VAL A 405 -1.58 -8.37 -12.16
C VAL A 405 -2.80 -7.75 -12.86
N HIS A 406 -3.25 -6.56 -12.43
CA HIS A 406 -4.49 -5.96 -12.92
C HIS A 406 -4.29 -4.97 -14.07
N GLY A 407 -3.15 -4.29 -14.13
CA GLY A 407 -2.82 -3.25 -15.12
C GLY A 407 -2.68 -3.77 -16.55
N ARG A 408 -2.64 -5.10 -16.71
CA ARG A 408 -2.74 -5.75 -18.00
C ARG A 408 -4.09 -5.49 -18.67
N ALA A 409 -5.18 -5.58 -17.92
CA ALA A 409 -6.55 -5.35 -18.41
C ALA A 409 -7.05 -3.91 -18.16
N ASP A 410 -6.44 -3.19 -17.21
CA ASP A 410 -6.87 -1.85 -16.81
C ASP A 410 -5.70 -0.84 -16.88
N GLU A 411 -5.66 -0.07 -17.96
CA GLU A 411 -4.56 0.87 -18.19
C GLU A 411 -4.52 2.03 -17.18
N SER A 412 -5.62 2.30 -16.46
CA SER A 412 -5.67 3.35 -15.43
C SER A 412 -4.75 3.04 -14.24
N LEU A 413 -4.38 1.76 -14.07
CA LEU A 413 -3.47 1.31 -13.01
C LEU A 413 -1.99 1.50 -13.36
N ARG A 414 -1.67 1.95 -14.58
CA ARG A 414 -0.29 1.99 -15.10
C ARG A 414 0.52 3.21 -14.65
N SER A 415 0.11 3.89 -13.58
CA SER A 415 0.88 5.01 -13.01
C SER A 415 2.25 4.53 -12.51
N PRO A 416 3.35 5.26 -12.78
CA PRO A 416 4.66 4.93 -12.22
C PRO A 416 4.79 5.35 -10.74
N THR A 417 3.85 6.16 -10.21
CA THR A 417 3.85 6.63 -8.82
C THR A 417 3.04 5.67 -7.94
N THR A 418 3.59 5.32 -6.78
CA THR A 418 3.00 4.38 -5.82
C THR A 418 1.66 4.91 -5.27
N LEU A 419 1.57 6.20 -4.98
CA LEU A 419 0.36 6.80 -4.42
C LEU A 419 -0.78 6.96 -5.44
N ASP A 420 -0.49 7.35 -6.69
CA ASP A 420 -1.55 7.40 -7.71
C ASP A 420 -1.99 6.00 -8.11
N ALA A 421 -1.06 5.04 -8.20
CA ALA A 421 -1.41 3.65 -8.42
C ALA A 421 -2.30 3.10 -7.30
N LEU A 422 -1.98 3.38 -6.03
CA LEU A 422 -2.81 2.97 -4.90
C LEU A 422 -4.21 3.61 -4.94
N ARG A 423 -4.31 4.89 -5.35
CA ARG A 423 -5.58 5.57 -5.56
C ARG A 423 -6.38 4.93 -6.69
N ALA A 424 -5.77 4.69 -7.84
CA ALA A 424 -6.41 4.02 -8.98
C ALA A 424 -6.88 2.59 -8.63
N LEU A 425 -6.06 1.84 -7.87
CA LEU A 425 -6.44 0.52 -7.34
C LEU A 425 -7.67 0.59 -6.41
N SER A 426 -7.78 1.64 -5.60
CA SER A 426 -8.95 1.87 -4.75
C SER A 426 -10.19 2.27 -5.55
N ASP A 427 -10.04 3.20 -6.49
CA ASP A 427 -11.13 3.70 -7.34
C ASP A 427 -11.70 2.59 -8.22
N GLY A 428 -10.83 1.71 -8.74
CA GLY A 428 -11.19 0.51 -9.48
C GLY A 428 -11.75 -0.63 -8.63
N GLY A 429 -11.70 -0.55 -7.30
CA GLY A 429 -12.23 -1.56 -6.38
C GLY A 429 -11.29 -2.72 -6.01
N TYR A 430 -10.07 -2.74 -6.58
CA TYR A 430 -9.03 -3.76 -6.31
C TYR A 430 -8.57 -3.74 -4.85
N VAL A 431 -8.48 -2.54 -4.27
CA VAL A 431 -8.13 -2.32 -2.86
C VAL A 431 -9.31 -1.65 -2.13
N GLY A 432 -9.53 -1.99 -0.86
CA GLY A 432 -10.57 -1.34 -0.07
C GLY A 432 -10.23 0.12 0.22
N ARG A 433 -11.21 1.03 0.16
CA ARG A 433 -10.99 2.45 0.45
C ARG A 433 -10.24 2.70 1.77
N ASP A 434 -10.62 2.01 2.84
CA ASP A 434 -9.97 2.16 4.14
C ASP A 434 -8.54 1.61 4.14
N HIS A 435 -8.30 0.51 3.43
CA HIS A 435 -6.96 -0.06 3.24
C HIS A 435 -6.06 0.90 2.45
N ALA A 436 -6.55 1.43 1.32
CA ALA A 436 -5.81 2.37 0.49
C ALA A 436 -5.54 3.69 1.22
N ALA A 437 -6.54 4.25 1.91
CA ALA A 437 -6.38 5.46 2.70
C ALA A 437 -5.34 5.26 3.81
N ARG A 438 -5.43 4.14 4.57
CA ARG A 438 -4.47 3.85 5.65
C ARG A 438 -3.07 3.61 5.10
N LEU A 439 -2.93 2.79 4.07
CA LEU A 439 -1.64 2.48 3.46
C LEU A 439 -0.98 3.74 2.86
N GLY A 440 -1.77 4.63 2.25
CA GLY A 440 -1.30 5.92 1.75
C GLY A 440 -0.78 6.85 2.86
N VAL A 441 -1.49 6.93 4.00
CA VAL A 441 -1.01 7.67 5.18
C VAL A 441 0.30 7.06 5.70
N CYS A 442 0.36 5.74 5.85
CA CYS A 442 1.54 5.03 6.29
C CYS A 442 2.76 5.29 5.38
N TYR A 443 2.56 5.20 4.06
CA TYR A 443 3.61 5.45 3.07
C TYR A 443 4.17 6.86 3.20
N ARG A 444 3.30 7.88 3.20
CA ARG A 444 3.74 9.29 3.30
C ARG A 444 4.48 9.55 4.61
N THR A 445 4.02 8.99 5.73
CA THR A 445 4.72 9.10 7.01
C THR A 445 6.10 8.44 6.98
N LEU A 446 6.23 7.22 6.45
CA LEU A 446 7.53 6.55 6.29
C LEU A 446 8.46 7.31 5.31
N ARG A 447 7.90 8.01 4.32
CA ARG A 447 8.66 8.89 3.41
C ARG A 447 9.19 10.13 4.10
N VAL A 448 8.35 10.84 4.83
CA VAL A 448 8.78 11.98 5.63
C VAL A 448 9.86 11.55 6.64
N LEU A 449 9.69 10.42 7.35
CA LEU A 449 10.71 9.95 8.30
C LEU A 449 12.08 9.72 7.64
N GLU A 450 12.14 9.01 6.50
CA GLU A 450 13.43 8.82 5.80
C GLU A 450 13.99 10.14 5.27
N HIS A 451 13.13 11.04 4.75
CA HIS A 451 13.56 12.36 4.29
C HIS A 451 14.25 13.12 5.42
N ARG A 452 13.64 13.16 6.62
CA ARG A 452 14.21 13.85 7.78
C ARG A 452 15.48 13.19 8.32
N LEU A 453 15.55 11.86 8.32
CA LEU A 453 16.76 11.13 8.70
C LEU A 453 17.93 11.42 7.77
N GLN A 454 17.67 11.51 6.47
CA GLN A 454 18.70 11.77 5.46
C GLN A 454 19.12 13.24 5.41
N LEU A 455 18.15 14.16 5.50
CA LEU A 455 18.35 15.60 5.36
C LEU A 455 19.33 16.16 6.40
N HIS A 456 19.38 15.58 7.60
CA HIS A 456 20.24 16.06 8.68
C HIS A 456 21.71 16.23 8.28
N ARG A 457 22.30 15.23 7.61
CA ARG A 457 23.69 15.27 7.15
C ARG A 457 23.85 15.07 5.64
N LEU A 458 22.73 15.02 4.90
CA LEU A 458 22.68 14.52 3.53
C LEU A 458 23.42 13.17 3.40
N ARG A 459 23.07 12.23 4.28
CA ARG A 459 23.62 10.87 4.28
C ARG A 459 22.53 9.82 4.19
N ARG A 460 22.80 8.75 3.45
CA ARG A 460 21.92 7.59 3.37
C ARG A 460 21.86 6.89 4.73
N THR A 461 20.64 6.74 5.24
CA THR A 461 20.32 5.86 6.37
C THR A 461 18.90 5.37 6.20
N HIS A 462 18.67 4.13 6.62
CA HIS A 462 17.34 3.51 6.68
C HIS A 462 17.04 2.99 8.10
N LEU A 463 17.81 3.43 9.09
CA LEU A 463 17.68 3.01 10.47
C LEU A 463 17.12 4.15 11.32
N MET A 464 16.14 3.82 12.16
CA MET A 464 15.69 4.73 13.22
C MET A 464 16.83 4.99 14.21
N PRO A 465 16.99 6.24 14.68
CA PRO A 465 18.02 6.60 15.65
C PRO A 465 17.73 5.96 17.01
N THR A 466 18.77 5.81 17.83
CA THR A 466 18.68 5.22 19.17
C THR A 466 18.92 6.23 20.28
N THR A 467 19.50 7.39 19.97
CA THR A 467 19.81 8.40 20.98
C THR A 467 18.62 9.35 21.18
N ASP A 468 18.37 9.75 22.42
CA ASP A 468 17.27 10.67 22.75
C ASP A 468 17.37 12.01 22.02
N ALA A 469 18.60 12.50 21.79
CA ALA A 469 18.84 13.74 21.08
C ALA A 469 18.43 13.64 19.61
N GLU A 470 18.79 12.56 18.92
CA GLU A 470 18.42 12.35 17.52
C GLU A 470 16.93 12.08 17.36
N LEU A 471 16.32 11.33 18.28
CA LEU A 471 14.89 11.08 18.30
C LEU A 471 14.09 12.37 18.53
N ARG A 472 14.53 13.23 19.46
CA ARG A 472 13.93 14.55 19.70
C ARG A 472 14.03 15.44 18.47
N ARG A 473 15.20 15.49 17.80
CA ARG A 473 15.38 16.25 16.55
C ARG A 473 14.43 15.74 15.47
N LEU A 474 14.36 14.42 15.28
CA LEU A 474 13.47 13.79 14.30
C LEU A 474 12.01 14.15 14.58
N ALA A 475 11.56 14.00 15.83
CA ALA A 475 10.20 14.34 16.24
C ALA A 475 9.85 15.80 15.93
N ARG A 476 10.69 16.74 16.36
CA ARG A 476 10.48 18.17 16.11
C ARG A 476 10.49 18.52 14.62
N SER A 477 11.29 17.82 13.81
CA SER A 477 11.34 18.03 12.35
C SER A 477 10.07 17.62 11.58
N ILE A 478 9.15 16.94 12.25
CA ILE A 478 7.85 16.52 11.71
C ILE A 478 6.66 17.06 12.55
N GLY A 479 6.92 18.01 13.45
CA GLY A 479 5.90 18.63 14.29
C GLY A 479 5.46 17.83 15.53
N LEU A 480 6.18 16.78 15.90
CA LEU A 480 5.96 16.02 17.14
C LEU A 480 6.79 16.59 18.30
N ARG A 481 6.37 16.30 19.54
CA ARG A 481 6.95 16.91 20.74
C ARG A 481 8.28 16.28 21.14
N ASP A 482 8.37 14.95 21.10
CA ASP A 482 9.52 14.22 21.63
C ASP A 482 9.78 12.87 20.95
N GLY A 483 10.88 12.24 21.35
CA GLY A 483 11.33 10.94 20.83
C GLY A 483 10.32 9.79 21.01
N PRO A 484 9.72 9.62 22.20
CA PRO A 484 8.67 8.63 22.42
C PRO A 484 7.51 8.74 21.42
N GLU A 485 7.02 9.95 21.12
CA GLU A 485 5.92 10.13 20.16
C GLU A 485 6.27 9.65 18.75
N VAL A 486 7.47 9.96 18.25
CA VAL A 486 7.88 9.51 16.90
C VAL A 486 8.06 7.99 16.86
N LEU A 487 8.54 7.37 17.94
CA LEU A 487 8.65 5.91 18.02
C LEU A 487 7.28 5.23 18.03
N ASP A 488 6.31 5.75 18.78
CA ASP A 488 4.97 5.18 18.84
C ASP A 488 4.19 5.37 17.53
N GLN A 489 4.33 6.53 16.88
CA GLN A 489 3.80 6.75 15.54
C GLN A 489 4.41 5.75 14.55
N TRP A 490 5.74 5.59 14.55
CA TRP A 490 6.42 4.67 13.65
C TRP A 490 6.05 3.21 13.90
N ARG A 491 5.98 2.75 15.15
CA ARG A 491 5.54 1.39 15.51
C ARG A 491 4.12 1.10 15.05
N THR A 492 3.22 2.08 15.18
CA THR A 492 1.84 1.96 14.69
C THR A 492 1.80 1.84 13.18
N VAL A 493 2.54 2.71 12.47
CA VAL A 493 2.67 2.63 11.01
C VAL A 493 3.26 1.29 10.57
N ARG A 494 4.32 0.80 11.23
CA ARG A 494 4.94 -0.50 10.93
C ARG A 494 3.95 -1.66 11.05
N ARG A 495 3.15 -1.71 12.14
CA ARG A 495 2.12 -2.73 12.33
C ARG A 495 1.04 -2.68 11.25
N ASP A 496 0.56 -1.48 10.91
CA ASP A 496 -0.49 -1.32 9.91
C ASP A 496 -0.02 -1.67 8.51
N VAL A 497 1.18 -1.23 8.12
CA VAL A 497 1.77 -1.61 6.84
C VAL A 497 1.93 -3.11 6.77
N ARG A 498 2.44 -3.75 7.84
CA ARG A 498 2.62 -5.21 7.83
C ARG A 498 1.30 -5.95 7.65
N ARG A 499 0.29 -5.61 8.45
CA ARG A 499 -1.04 -6.21 8.35
C ARG A 499 -1.65 -6.02 6.95
N LEU A 500 -1.61 -4.79 6.41
CA LEU A 500 -2.16 -4.49 5.09
C LEU A 500 -1.35 -5.15 3.96
N HIS A 501 -0.03 -5.23 4.10
CA HIS A 501 0.82 -5.97 3.17
C HIS A 501 0.45 -7.45 3.17
N GLU A 502 0.29 -8.07 4.34
CA GLU A 502 -0.16 -9.45 4.46
C GLU A 502 -1.53 -9.69 3.81
N GLU A 503 -2.51 -8.84 4.12
CA GLU A 503 -3.88 -8.90 3.60
C GLU A 503 -4.02 -8.61 2.09
N LEU A 504 -3.08 -7.89 1.47
CA LEU A 504 -3.17 -7.46 0.08
C LEU A 504 -2.21 -8.23 -0.84
N PHE A 505 -0.95 -8.41 -0.41
CA PHE A 505 0.12 -8.99 -1.23
C PHE A 505 0.08 -10.52 -1.28
N TYR A 506 -0.42 -11.16 -0.22
CA TYR A 506 -0.56 -12.62 -0.14
C TYR A 506 -2.01 -13.08 -0.35
N ARG A 507 -2.85 -12.26 -0.99
CA ARG A 507 -4.24 -12.62 -1.28
C ARG A 507 -4.33 -13.90 -2.12
N PRO A 508 -5.15 -14.88 -1.72
CA PRO A 508 -5.26 -16.16 -2.42
C PRO A 508 -5.76 -16.05 -3.87
N LEU A 509 -6.55 -15.01 -4.20
CA LEU A 509 -7.11 -14.82 -5.54
C LEU A 509 -6.12 -14.22 -6.55
N LEU A 510 -4.99 -13.65 -6.09
CA LEU A 510 -4.05 -12.98 -6.99
C LEU A 510 -3.38 -13.94 -7.98
N PRO A 511 -2.86 -15.12 -7.58
CA PRO A 511 -2.33 -16.10 -8.51
C PRO A 511 -3.34 -16.55 -9.56
N ALA A 512 -4.61 -16.77 -9.16
CA ALA A 512 -5.67 -17.14 -10.09
C ALA A 512 -5.96 -16.01 -11.09
N THR A 513 -6.00 -14.77 -10.63
CA THR A 513 -6.24 -13.60 -11.49
C THR A 513 -5.12 -13.37 -12.50
N ALA A 514 -3.85 -13.59 -12.10
CA ALA A 514 -2.69 -13.41 -12.96
C ALA A 514 -2.69 -14.37 -14.17
N ARG A 515 -3.29 -15.56 -14.02
CA ARG A 515 -3.39 -16.59 -15.08
C ARG A 515 -4.46 -16.30 -16.13
N LEU A 516 -5.39 -15.39 -15.86
CA LEU A 516 -6.45 -15.06 -16.81
C LEU A 516 -5.87 -14.37 -18.06
N SER A 517 -6.35 -14.69 -19.26
CA SER A 517 -6.01 -13.97 -20.48
C SER A 517 -6.66 -12.56 -20.50
N LYS A 518 -6.10 -11.57 -21.25
CA LYS A 518 -6.79 -10.26 -21.49
C LYS A 518 -8.18 -10.48 -22.07
N GLU A 519 -8.26 -11.52 -22.87
CA GLU A 519 -9.45 -12.07 -23.48
C GLU A 519 -10.43 -12.64 -22.44
N ASP A 520 -9.98 -13.39 -21.43
CA ASP A 520 -10.81 -13.92 -20.33
C ASP A 520 -11.43 -12.82 -19.47
N VAL A 521 -10.79 -11.64 -19.41
CA VAL A 521 -11.32 -10.45 -18.75
C VAL A 521 -12.29 -9.67 -19.65
N SER A 522 -12.22 -9.87 -20.98
CA SER A 522 -13.06 -9.17 -21.96
C SER A 522 -14.44 -9.82 -22.12
N LEU A 523 -15.49 -9.01 -21.96
CA LEU A 523 -16.90 -9.42 -22.05
C LEU A 523 -17.50 -9.26 -23.47
N ALA A 524 -16.68 -9.23 -24.53
CA ALA A 524 -17.18 -9.13 -25.91
C ALA A 524 -18.23 -10.25 -26.18
N PRO A 525 -19.48 -9.93 -26.58
CA PRO A 525 -20.62 -10.84 -26.40
C PRO A 525 -20.47 -12.20 -27.09
N GLU A 526 -19.99 -12.23 -28.33
CA GLU A 526 -19.85 -13.45 -29.13
C GLU A 526 -18.71 -14.34 -28.64
N ALA A 527 -17.54 -13.76 -28.34
CA ALA A 527 -16.39 -14.49 -27.81
C ALA A 527 -16.67 -15.05 -26.40
N ALA A 528 -17.37 -14.27 -25.57
CA ALA A 528 -17.73 -14.69 -24.22
C ALA A 528 -18.74 -15.86 -24.22
N ARG A 529 -19.70 -15.89 -25.16
CA ARG A 529 -20.62 -17.05 -25.32
C ARG A 529 -19.87 -18.35 -25.63
N ALA A 530 -18.95 -18.29 -26.60
CA ALA A 530 -18.18 -19.46 -27.01
C ALA A 530 -17.31 -20.00 -25.86
N ARG A 531 -16.72 -19.12 -25.03
CA ARG A 531 -15.92 -19.51 -23.87
C ARG A 531 -16.75 -20.14 -22.77
N LEU A 532 -17.88 -19.53 -22.41
CA LEU A 532 -18.79 -20.09 -21.41
C LEU A 532 -19.24 -21.50 -21.81
N ALA A 533 -19.58 -21.71 -23.09
CA ALA A 533 -19.88 -23.03 -23.61
C ALA A 533 -18.70 -24.00 -23.49
N ALA A 534 -17.48 -23.54 -23.82
CA ALA A 534 -16.27 -24.35 -23.79
C ALA A 534 -15.89 -24.81 -22.37
N ILE A 535 -16.16 -24.02 -21.34
CA ILE A 535 -15.87 -24.38 -19.95
C ILE A 535 -17.00 -25.16 -19.26
N GLY A 536 -18.21 -25.24 -19.84
CA GLY A 536 -19.27 -26.14 -19.36
C GLY A 536 -20.64 -25.52 -19.11
N TYR A 537 -20.85 -24.22 -19.41
CA TYR A 537 -22.18 -23.60 -19.32
C TYR A 537 -23.11 -24.08 -20.42
N ARG A 538 -24.33 -24.46 -20.04
CA ARG A 538 -25.38 -24.96 -20.94
C ARG A 538 -26.23 -23.83 -21.54
N ASP A 539 -26.42 -22.72 -20.83
CA ASP A 539 -27.03 -21.48 -21.35
C ASP A 539 -26.05 -20.29 -21.28
N PRO A 540 -25.03 -20.24 -22.16
CA PRO A 540 -24.09 -19.11 -22.25
C PRO A 540 -24.78 -17.75 -22.41
N ALA A 541 -25.93 -17.69 -23.09
CA ALA A 541 -26.67 -16.45 -23.28
C ALA A 541 -27.32 -15.97 -21.98
N GLY A 542 -27.87 -16.90 -21.18
CA GLY A 542 -28.37 -16.63 -19.83
C GLY A 542 -27.28 -16.24 -18.86
N ALA A 543 -26.16 -16.96 -18.87
CA ALA A 543 -25.00 -16.62 -18.07
C ALA A 543 -24.51 -15.19 -18.34
N LEU A 544 -24.43 -14.77 -19.61
CA LEU A 544 -24.09 -13.39 -19.96
C LEU A 544 -25.10 -12.35 -19.44
N ARG A 545 -26.39 -12.65 -19.43
CA ARG A 545 -27.40 -11.74 -18.82
C ARG A 545 -27.17 -11.59 -17.32
N HIS A 546 -26.78 -12.66 -16.63
CA HIS A 546 -26.47 -12.62 -15.19
C HIS A 546 -25.16 -11.88 -14.92
N ILE A 547 -24.13 -12.10 -15.73
CA ILE A 547 -22.87 -11.37 -15.66
C ILE A 547 -23.11 -9.88 -15.86
N ALA A 548 -23.86 -9.49 -16.91
CA ALA A 548 -24.20 -8.10 -17.18
C ALA A 548 -24.92 -7.47 -15.98
N ALA A 549 -25.95 -8.12 -15.43
CA ALA A 549 -26.66 -7.62 -14.26
C ALA A 549 -25.77 -7.43 -13.01
N LEU A 550 -24.71 -8.23 -12.85
CA LEU A 550 -23.77 -8.11 -11.73
C LEU A 550 -22.67 -7.07 -11.95
N THR A 551 -22.35 -6.77 -13.22
CA THR A 551 -21.17 -5.98 -13.60
C THR A 551 -21.51 -4.60 -14.18
N GLU A 552 -22.78 -4.37 -14.54
CA GLU A 552 -23.24 -3.12 -15.14
C GLU A 552 -23.27 -1.96 -14.12
N GLY A 553 -22.94 -0.77 -14.61
CA GLY A 553 -22.93 0.47 -13.83
C GLY A 553 -21.59 0.75 -13.14
N VAL A 554 -21.53 1.94 -12.53
CA VAL A 554 -20.32 2.49 -11.89
C VAL A 554 -20.27 2.22 -10.38
N SER A 555 -21.13 1.33 -9.87
CA SER A 555 -21.18 1.03 -8.44
C SER A 555 -19.93 0.25 -8.00
N ARG A 556 -19.52 0.42 -6.74
CA ARG A 556 -18.41 -0.35 -6.15
C ARG A 556 -18.68 -1.86 -6.19
N ARG A 557 -19.93 -2.25 -5.98
CA ARG A 557 -20.37 -3.65 -6.12
C ARG A 557 -20.06 -4.16 -7.52
N ALA A 558 -20.47 -3.43 -8.56
CA ALA A 558 -20.21 -3.80 -9.94
C ALA A 558 -18.70 -3.87 -10.26
N ALA A 559 -17.89 -2.96 -9.73
CA ALA A 559 -16.43 -2.99 -9.87
C ALA A 559 -15.81 -4.25 -9.24
N ILE A 560 -16.19 -4.60 -8.00
CA ILE A 560 -15.70 -5.82 -7.34
C ILE A 560 -16.15 -7.07 -8.09
N GLN A 561 -17.42 -7.12 -8.52
CA GLN A 561 -17.94 -8.26 -9.28
C GLN A 561 -17.21 -8.44 -10.62
N ARG A 562 -16.86 -7.36 -11.33
CA ARG A 562 -16.03 -7.44 -12.56
C ARG A 562 -14.67 -8.09 -12.32
N GLN A 563 -14.10 -7.94 -11.14
CA GLN A 563 -12.81 -8.53 -10.80
C GLN A 563 -12.93 -10.00 -10.38
N LEU A 564 -13.97 -10.34 -9.64
CA LEU A 564 -14.16 -11.67 -9.09
C LEU A 564 -14.74 -12.66 -10.11
N LEU A 565 -15.71 -12.21 -10.91
CA LEU A 565 -16.45 -13.08 -11.82
C LEU A 565 -15.56 -13.89 -12.77
N PRO A 566 -14.51 -13.34 -13.41
CA PRO A 566 -13.65 -14.13 -14.28
C PRO A 566 -13.08 -15.39 -13.61
N VAL A 567 -12.70 -15.32 -12.33
CA VAL A 567 -12.23 -16.48 -11.57
C VAL A 567 -13.40 -17.37 -11.14
N LEU A 568 -14.47 -16.77 -10.62
CA LEU A 568 -15.66 -17.50 -10.15
C LEU A 568 -16.32 -18.33 -11.27
N LEU A 569 -16.33 -17.83 -12.51
CA LEU A 569 -16.91 -18.53 -13.67
C LEU A 569 -16.20 -19.86 -13.95
N GLY A 570 -14.88 -19.92 -13.73
CA GLY A 570 -14.13 -21.18 -13.78
C GLY A 570 -14.55 -22.14 -12.68
N TRP A 571 -14.68 -21.67 -11.45
CA TRP A 571 -15.07 -22.50 -10.31
C TRP A 571 -16.52 -22.97 -10.36
N PHE A 572 -17.44 -22.16 -10.87
CA PHE A 572 -18.81 -22.61 -11.12
C PHE A 572 -18.83 -23.77 -12.13
N ALA A 573 -17.98 -23.69 -13.16
CA ALA A 573 -17.85 -24.70 -14.20
C ALA A 573 -17.29 -26.05 -13.74
N GLU A 574 -16.58 -26.08 -12.60
CA GLU A 574 -16.15 -27.32 -11.94
C GLU A 574 -17.32 -28.05 -11.23
N GLY A 575 -18.45 -27.37 -11.01
CA GLY A 575 -19.66 -27.94 -10.42
C GLY A 575 -20.55 -28.68 -11.42
N SER A 576 -21.63 -29.29 -10.91
CA SER A 576 -22.56 -30.08 -11.72
C SER A 576 -23.56 -29.24 -12.53
N ASP A 577 -23.84 -28.00 -12.09
CA ASP A 577 -24.72 -27.05 -12.74
C ASP A 577 -24.19 -25.59 -12.64
N PRO A 578 -23.27 -25.20 -13.54
CA PRO A 578 -22.68 -23.85 -13.54
C PRO A 578 -23.70 -22.72 -13.79
N ASP A 579 -24.72 -22.97 -14.61
CA ASP A 579 -25.77 -21.99 -14.92
C ASP A 579 -26.62 -21.68 -13.68
N ALA A 580 -27.05 -22.71 -12.96
CA ALA A 580 -27.78 -22.55 -11.70
C ALA A 580 -26.90 -21.94 -10.59
N GLY A 581 -25.61 -22.30 -10.54
CA GLY A 581 -24.64 -21.72 -9.62
C GLY A 581 -24.50 -20.21 -9.80
N LEU A 582 -24.30 -19.75 -11.03
CA LEU A 582 -24.20 -18.32 -11.36
C LEU A 582 -25.50 -17.55 -11.07
N LEU A 583 -26.66 -18.13 -11.38
CA LEU A 583 -27.96 -17.53 -11.04
C LEU A 583 -28.12 -17.39 -9.52
N SER A 584 -27.76 -18.42 -8.76
CA SER A 584 -27.85 -18.41 -7.30
C SER A 584 -26.88 -17.38 -6.69
N PHE A 585 -25.66 -17.32 -7.22
CA PHE A 585 -24.68 -16.30 -6.83
C PHE A 585 -25.19 -14.89 -7.10
N ARG A 586 -25.86 -14.68 -8.25
CA ARG A 586 -26.50 -13.39 -8.55
C ARG A 586 -27.55 -13.04 -7.51
N ARG A 587 -28.46 -13.95 -7.17
CA ARG A 587 -29.53 -13.71 -6.19
C ARG A 587 -28.97 -13.33 -4.82
N VAL A 588 -28.00 -14.11 -4.33
CA VAL A 588 -27.28 -13.82 -3.09
C VAL A 588 -26.59 -12.46 -3.16
N SER A 589 -25.93 -12.16 -4.28
CA SER A 589 -25.29 -10.86 -4.49
C SER A 589 -26.30 -9.72 -4.57
N ASP A 590 -27.51 -9.94 -5.11
CA ASP A 590 -28.57 -8.93 -5.17
C ASP A 590 -29.07 -8.57 -3.75
N GLU A 591 -29.19 -9.57 -2.88
CA GLU A 591 -29.62 -9.42 -1.50
C GLU A 591 -28.53 -8.84 -0.57
N LEU A 592 -27.30 -9.36 -0.65
CA LEU A 592 -26.19 -8.96 0.22
C LEU A 592 -25.22 -7.95 -0.39
N GLY A 593 -25.40 -7.55 -1.64
CA GLY A 593 -24.38 -6.79 -2.39
C GLY A 593 -24.13 -5.37 -1.89
N SER A 594 -24.97 -4.82 -1.01
CA SER A 594 -24.73 -3.56 -0.30
C SER A 594 -24.00 -3.77 1.03
N THR A 595 -23.92 -5.01 1.51
CA THR A 595 -23.39 -5.36 2.81
C THR A 595 -21.86 -5.45 2.77
N HIS A 596 -21.20 -4.58 3.55
CA HIS A 596 -19.75 -4.42 3.49
C HIS A 596 -18.96 -5.70 3.77
N TRP A 597 -19.40 -6.53 4.73
CA TRP A 597 -18.70 -7.77 5.08
C TRP A 597 -18.71 -8.79 3.95
N TYR A 598 -19.80 -8.89 3.17
CA TYR A 598 -19.94 -9.87 2.10
C TYR A 598 -18.97 -9.58 0.95
N LEU A 599 -18.97 -8.34 0.46
CA LEU A 599 -18.04 -7.93 -0.59
C LEU A 599 -16.58 -8.00 -0.14
N LYS A 600 -16.32 -7.74 1.15
CA LYS A 600 -14.99 -7.89 1.74
C LYS A 600 -14.57 -9.36 1.74
N LEU A 601 -15.43 -10.26 2.24
CA LEU A 601 -15.19 -11.70 2.31
C LEU A 601 -14.83 -12.26 0.93
N LEU A 602 -15.65 -12.00 -0.09
CA LEU A 602 -15.40 -12.53 -1.44
C LEU A 602 -14.10 -12.03 -2.07
N ARG A 603 -13.69 -10.79 -1.76
CA ARG A 603 -12.47 -10.20 -2.30
C ARG A 603 -11.22 -10.63 -1.55
N ASP A 604 -11.33 -10.77 -0.23
CA ASP A 604 -10.17 -10.96 0.65
C ASP A 604 -9.94 -12.46 0.94
N SER A 605 -10.96 -13.32 0.83
CA SER A 605 -10.87 -14.77 1.01
C SER A 605 -11.17 -15.54 -0.28
N GLY A 606 -10.11 -16.06 -0.91
CA GLY A 606 -10.25 -16.95 -2.06
C GLY A 606 -10.93 -18.27 -1.71
N ALA A 607 -10.65 -18.82 -0.52
CA ALA A 607 -11.28 -20.05 -0.05
C ALA A 607 -12.79 -19.88 0.11
N ALA A 608 -13.25 -18.80 0.74
CA ALA A 608 -14.68 -18.54 0.87
C ALA A 608 -15.37 -18.35 -0.49
N ALA A 609 -14.72 -17.61 -1.41
CA ALA A 609 -15.24 -17.38 -2.76
C ALA A 609 -15.31 -18.67 -3.59
N GLU A 610 -14.28 -19.52 -3.55
CA GLU A 610 -14.21 -20.82 -4.21
C GLU A 610 -15.26 -21.79 -3.66
N ARG A 611 -15.33 -21.90 -2.33
CA ARG A 611 -16.32 -22.73 -1.64
C ARG A 611 -17.72 -22.27 -1.95
N LEU A 612 -17.98 -20.96 -1.96
CA LEU A 612 -19.26 -20.40 -2.36
C LEU A 612 -19.61 -20.80 -3.79
N ALA A 613 -18.67 -20.64 -4.73
CA ALA A 613 -18.90 -21.04 -6.12
C ALA A 613 -19.26 -22.53 -6.22
N ARG A 614 -18.48 -23.39 -5.56
CA ARG A 614 -18.67 -24.83 -5.55
C ARG A 614 -19.99 -25.26 -4.92
N VAL A 615 -20.37 -24.73 -3.76
CA VAL A 615 -21.64 -25.11 -3.12
C VAL A 615 -22.85 -24.67 -3.93
N LEU A 616 -22.77 -23.49 -4.56
CA LEU A 616 -23.86 -22.97 -5.39
C LEU A 616 -24.02 -23.73 -6.71
N SER A 617 -22.92 -24.15 -7.35
CA SER A 617 -22.95 -24.93 -8.60
C SER A 617 -23.17 -26.42 -8.39
N SER A 618 -22.97 -26.94 -7.18
CA SER A 618 -23.05 -28.39 -6.91
C SER A 618 -24.32 -28.82 -6.18
N SER A 619 -25.00 -27.92 -5.45
CA SER A 619 -26.17 -28.28 -4.65
C SER A 619 -27.26 -27.21 -4.65
N ARG A 620 -28.37 -27.50 -5.32
CA ARG A 620 -29.58 -26.67 -5.28
C ARG A 620 -30.13 -26.50 -3.87
N TYR A 621 -30.05 -27.55 -3.04
CA TYR A 621 -30.50 -27.49 -1.64
C TYR A 621 -29.72 -26.43 -0.85
N VAL A 622 -28.39 -26.42 -0.99
CA VAL A 622 -27.54 -25.43 -0.33
C VAL A 622 -27.77 -24.04 -0.89
N ALA A 623 -27.90 -23.90 -2.22
CA ALA A 623 -28.22 -22.61 -2.85
C ALA A 623 -29.53 -22.02 -2.33
N ASP A 624 -30.59 -22.82 -2.23
CA ASP A 624 -31.89 -22.40 -1.67
C ASP A 624 -31.79 -22.09 -0.16
N ALA A 625 -30.94 -22.80 0.58
CA ALA A 625 -30.69 -22.53 1.99
C ALA A 625 -29.96 -21.20 2.21
N LEU A 626 -28.92 -20.93 1.42
CA LEU A 626 -28.16 -19.68 1.46
C LEU A 626 -28.98 -18.48 1.00
N ALA A 627 -29.89 -18.65 0.03
CA ALA A 627 -30.83 -17.59 -0.34
C ALA A 627 -31.84 -17.24 0.76
N ARG A 628 -32.06 -18.12 1.75
CA ARG A 628 -32.93 -17.86 2.91
C ARG A 628 -32.16 -17.37 4.13
N SER A 629 -30.86 -17.66 4.21
CA SER A 629 -29.97 -17.28 5.29
C SER A 629 -28.60 -16.88 4.71
N PRO A 630 -28.51 -15.72 4.04
CA PRO A 630 -27.29 -15.30 3.37
C PRO A 630 -26.11 -15.07 4.33
N GLU A 631 -26.37 -14.78 5.61
CA GLU A 631 -25.35 -14.67 6.66
C GLU A 631 -24.56 -15.96 6.88
N SER A 632 -25.13 -17.13 6.51
CA SER A 632 -24.45 -18.43 6.61
C SER A 632 -23.23 -18.54 5.68
N ILE A 633 -23.10 -17.65 4.69
CA ILE A 633 -21.92 -17.55 3.79
C ILE A 633 -20.65 -17.27 4.59
N ALA A 634 -20.75 -16.57 5.72
CA ALA A 634 -19.60 -16.28 6.56
C ALA A 634 -18.88 -17.54 7.07
N TRP A 635 -19.57 -18.68 7.18
CA TRP A 635 -18.93 -19.94 7.60
C TRP A 635 -18.00 -20.52 6.54
N LEU A 636 -18.11 -20.13 5.27
CA LEU A 636 -17.27 -20.69 4.20
C LEU A 636 -15.79 -20.31 4.32
N ASP A 637 -15.46 -19.34 5.18
CA ASP A 637 -14.09 -18.86 5.38
C ASP A 637 -13.20 -19.85 6.15
N ASP A 638 -13.78 -20.64 7.07
CA ASP A 638 -13.04 -21.56 7.95
C ASP A 638 -13.75 -22.93 8.07
N ASP A 639 -12.98 -24.02 8.01
CA ASP A 639 -13.49 -25.38 8.21
C ASP A 639 -14.12 -25.57 9.59
N ALA A 640 -13.59 -24.90 10.60
CA ALA A 640 -14.12 -24.95 11.96
C ALA A 640 -15.55 -24.38 12.04
N ASP A 641 -15.89 -23.42 11.19
CA ASP A 641 -17.22 -22.84 11.12
C ASP A 641 -18.20 -23.71 10.31
N LEU A 642 -17.71 -24.54 9.39
CA LEU A 642 -18.53 -25.51 8.66
C LEU A 642 -18.77 -26.81 9.44
N ALA A 643 -17.98 -27.08 10.47
CA ALA A 643 -18.14 -28.26 11.30
C ALA A 643 -19.55 -28.32 11.96
N PRO A 644 -20.32 -29.42 11.76
CA PRO A 644 -21.58 -29.61 12.47
C PRO A 644 -21.39 -29.49 13.99
N ARG A 645 -22.31 -28.79 14.65
CA ARG A 645 -22.28 -28.70 16.11
C ARG A 645 -22.65 -30.06 16.71
N GLY A 646 -21.86 -30.53 17.66
CA GLY A 646 -22.17 -31.76 18.39
C GLY A 646 -23.45 -31.65 19.21
N ARG A 647 -24.08 -32.81 19.48
CA ARG A 647 -25.36 -32.94 20.21
C ARG A 647 -25.42 -32.11 21.49
N ASP A 648 -24.40 -32.18 22.35
CA ASP A 648 -24.38 -31.45 23.64
C ASP A 648 -24.48 -29.94 23.47
N ARG A 649 -23.82 -29.40 22.44
CA ARG A 649 -23.86 -27.96 22.15
C ARG A 649 -25.20 -27.54 21.57
N LEU A 650 -25.79 -28.36 20.69
CA LEU A 650 -27.13 -28.13 20.19
C LEU A 650 -28.16 -28.18 21.34
N GLN A 651 -28.01 -29.14 22.25
CA GLN A 651 -28.89 -29.27 23.41
C GLN A 651 -28.81 -28.03 24.31
N ALA A 652 -27.60 -27.56 24.63
CA ALA A 652 -27.42 -26.35 25.41
C ALA A 652 -28.04 -25.10 24.75
N GLU A 653 -27.97 -25.00 23.42
CA GLU A 653 -28.63 -23.91 22.67
C GLU A 653 -30.16 -24.02 22.73
N VAL A 654 -30.70 -25.23 22.58
CA VAL A 654 -32.14 -25.49 22.72
C VAL A 654 -32.63 -25.19 24.13
N ASP A 655 -31.89 -25.60 25.17
CA ASP A 655 -32.23 -25.31 26.57
C ASP A 655 -32.31 -23.79 26.80
N ALA A 656 -31.28 -23.08 26.38
CA ALA A 656 -31.21 -21.63 26.52
C ALA A 656 -32.26 -20.88 25.69
N LEU A 657 -32.76 -21.48 24.60
CA LEU A 657 -33.85 -20.96 23.77
C LEU A 657 -35.19 -21.17 24.50
N LEU A 658 -35.47 -22.37 24.98
CA LEU A 658 -36.71 -22.71 25.67
C LEU A 658 -36.90 -21.92 26.98
N ASP A 659 -35.81 -21.64 27.69
CA ASP A 659 -35.83 -20.82 28.91
C ASP A 659 -36.23 -19.36 28.63
N ARG A 660 -35.90 -18.84 27.44
CA ARG A 660 -36.17 -17.44 27.06
C ARG A 660 -37.50 -17.26 26.33
N THR A 661 -38.06 -18.34 25.79
CA THR A 661 -39.28 -18.30 24.99
C THR A 661 -40.34 -19.17 25.67
N PRO A 662 -41.18 -18.58 26.56
CA PRO A 662 -42.23 -19.32 27.27
C PRO A 662 -43.37 -19.73 26.33
N ASP A 663 -43.63 -18.96 25.27
CA ASP A 663 -44.62 -19.29 24.25
C ASP A 663 -44.20 -20.50 23.41
N THR A 664 -45.08 -21.50 23.31
CA THR A 664 -44.77 -22.77 22.65
C THR A 664 -44.67 -22.64 21.12
N GLU A 665 -45.52 -21.83 20.49
CA GLU A 665 -45.52 -21.68 19.03
C GLU A 665 -44.29 -20.91 18.55
N GLU A 666 -43.93 -19.85 19.28
CA GLU A 666 -42.70 -19.09 19.05
C GLU A 666 -41.47 -19.97 19.28
N ALA A 667 -41.43 -20.74 20.37
CA ALA A 667 -40.31 -21.66 20.65
C ALA A 667 -40.12 -22.69 19.52
N VAL A 668 -41.19 -23.34 19.07
CA VAL A 668 -41.11 -24.32 17.97
C VAL A 668 -40.70 -23.65 16.65
N THR A 669 -41.13 -22.41 16.40
CA THR A 669 -40.68 -21.63 15.23
C THR A 669 -39.17 -21.39 15.25
N LEU A 670 -38.61 -21.04 16.40
CA LEU A 670 -37.16 -20.85 16.57
C LEU A 670 -36.41 -22.19 16.46
N LEU A 671 -36.94 -23.29 17.02
CA LEU A 671 -36.35 -24.62 16.87
C LEU A 671 -36.29 -25.08 15.41
N ARG A 672 -37.31 -24.77 14.62
CA ARG A 672 -37.30 -25.01 13.16
C ARG A 672 -36.26 -24.17 12.43
N ALA A 673 -36.08 -22.92 12.85
CA ALA A 673 -35.02 -22.08 12.31
C ALA A 673 -33.63 -22.64 12.64
N LEU A 674 -33.41 -23.11 13.88
CA LEU A 674 -32.19 -23.79 14.30
C LEU A 674 -31.94 -25.06 13.47
N ARG A 675 -32.97 -25.90 13.28
CA ARG A 675 -32.89 -27.08 12.40
C ARG A 675 -32.44 -26.71 11.00
N ARG A 676 -33.08 -25.73 10.35
CA ARG A 676 -32.73 -25.30 9.00
C ARG A 676 -31.29 -24.78 8.92
N ARG A 677 -30.89 -23.96 9.90
CA ARG A 677 -29.55 -23.39 10.01
C ARG A 677 -28.47 -24.46 10.08
N GLU A 678 -28.63 -25.44 10.97
CA GLU A 678 -27.63 -26.49 11.16
C GLU A 678 -27.65 -27.53 10.03
N MET A 679 -28.81 -27.84 9.44
CA MET A 679 -28.87 -28.64 8.22
C MET A 679 -28.14 -27.96 7.05
N ALA A 680 -28.26 -26.64 6.91
CA ALA A 680 -27.53 -25.89 5.89
C ALA A 680 -26.01 -25.95 6.13
N ARG A 681 -25.56 -25.79 7.38
CA ARG A 681 -24.15 -25.95 7.77
C ARG A 681 -23.62 -27.33 7.38
N THR A 682 -24.33 -28.39 7.80
CA THR A 682 -23.94 -29.78 7.48
C THR A 682 -23.93 -30.04 5.98
N ALA A 683 -24.91 -29.53 5.22
CA ALA A 683 -24.94 -29.66 3.77
C ALA A 683 -23.78 -28.98 3.07
N MET A 684 -23.37 -27.79 3.51
CA MET A 684 -22.18 -27.13 2.99
C MET A 684 -20.92 -27.94 3.25
N ALA A 685 -20.76 -28.47 4.47
CA ALA A 685 -19.60 -29.29 4.83
C ALA A 685 -19.51 -30.59 4.00
N GLU A 686 -20.64 -31.25 3.75
CA GLU A 686 -20.69 -32.45 2.92
C GLU A 686 -20.35 -32.15 1.45
N VAL A 687 -20.94 -31.12 0.86
CA VAL A 687 -20.67 -30.73 -0.55
C VAL A 687 -19.21 -30.36 -0.76
N LEU A 688 -18.58 -29.75 0.26
CA LEU A 688 -17.16 -29.41 0.26
C LEU A 688 -16.24 -30.58 0.63
N ALA A 689 -16.80 -31.78 0.85
CA ALA A 689 -16.09 -32.99 1.25
C ALA A 689 -15.28 -32.84 2.55
N LEU A 690 -15.73 -31.98 3.47
CA LEU A 690 -15.16 -31.82 4.82
C LEU A 690 -15.68 -32.89 5.79
N ARG A 691 -16.75 -33.61 5.40
CA ARG A 691 -17.38 -34.68 6.18
C ARG A 691 -17.74 -35.85 5.26
N SER A 692 -17.71 -37.05 5.83
CA SER A 692 -18.18 -38.27 5.17
C SER A 692 -19.70 -38.43 5.28
N ALA A 693 -20.29 -39.22 4.39
CA ALA A 693 -21.73 -39.49 4.43
C ALA A 693 -22.23 -40.07 5.78
N PRO A 694 -21.52 -41.01 6.45
CA PRO A 694 -21.93 -41.49 7.78
C PRO A 694 -21.96 -40.38 8.83
N GLU A 695 -20.93 -39.53 8.83
CA GLU A 695 -20.83 -38.38 9.73
C GLU A 695 -21.92 -37.34 9.49
N THR A 696 -22.33 -37.16 8.22
CA THR A 696 -23.47 -36.32 7.84
C THR A 696 -24.77 -36.89 8.40
N SER A 697 -25.01 -38.20 8.25
CA SER A 697 -26.21 -38.85 8.77
C SER A 697 -26.30 -38.77 10.29
N GLU A 698 -25.19 -38.98 11.01
CA GLU A 698 -25.14 -38.78 12.46
C GLU A 698 -25.50 -37.35 12.86
N ALA A 699 -24.93 -36.34 12.18
CA ALA A 699 -25.23 -34.94 12.47
C ALA A 699 -26.70 -34.60 12.18
N LEU A 700 -27.27 -35.09 11.08
CA LEU A 700 -28.68 -34.88 10.75
C LEU A 700 -29.62 -35.55 11.76
N THR A 701 -29.26 -36.73 12.25
CA THR A 701 -29.96 -37.41 13.33
C THR A 701 -29.87 -36.64 14.64
N ASP A 702 -28.70 -36.16 15.02
CA ASP A 702 -28.53 -35.37 16.26
C ASP A 702 -29.32 -34.06 16.21
N ILE A 703 -29.34 -33.38 15.05
CA ILE A 703 -30.17 -32.19 14.84
C ILE A 703 -31.66 -32.54 15.01
N ALA A 704 -32.12 -33.64 14.41
CA ALA A 704 -33.52 -34.07 14.51
C ALA A 704 -33.90 -34.45 15.95
N ASP A 705 -33.03 -35.18 16.65
CA ASP A 705 -33.22 -35.62 18.04
C ASP A 705 -33.34 -34.43 18.99
N VAL A 706 -32.39 -33.49 18.94
CA VAL A 706 -32.37 -32.33 19.82
C VAL A 706 -33.56 -31.40 19.56
N VAL A 707 -33.92 -31.18 18.30
CA VAL A 707 -35.08 -30.34 17.93
C VAL A 707 -36.40 -30.99 18.35
N LEU A 708 -36.54 -32.30 18.14
CA LEU A 708 -37.74 -33.04 18.55
C LEU A 708 -37.88 -33.07 20.07
N GLY A 709 -36.78 -33.33 20.80
CA GLY A 709 -36.77 -33.30 22.27
C GLY A 709 -37.08 -31.91 22.83
N GLY A 710 -36.55 -30.85 22.21
CA GLY A 710 -36.88 -29.47 22.57
C GLY A 710 -38.37 -29.14 22.34
N ALA A 711 -38.91 -29.55 21.19
CA ALA A 711 -40.32 -29.33 20.86
C ALA A 711 -41.26 -30.13 21.79
N LEU A 712 -40.91 -31.37 22.12
CA LEU A 712 -41.66 -32.17 23.10
C LEU A 712 -41.73 -31.45 24.44
N ARG A 713 -40.60 -30.97 24.97
CA ARG A 713 -40.54 -30.23 26.24
C ARG A 713 -41.38 -28.95 26.22
N ALA A 714 -41.41 -28.23 25.10
CA ALA A 714 -42.24 -27.04 24.96
C ALA A 714 -43.74 -27.37 25.03
N VAL A 715 -44.16 -28.46 24.35
CA VAL A 715 -45.55 -28.93 24.36
C VAL A 715 -45.95 -29.54 25.71
N GLU A 716 -45.05 -30.27 26.37
CA GLU A 716 -45.29 -30.78 27.72
C GLU A 716 -45.44 -29.64 28.73
N ARG A 717 -44.67 -28.56 28.59
CA ARG A 717 -44.83 -27.34 29.41
C ARG A 717 -46.20 -26.70 29.20
N GLU A 718 -46.67 -26.59 27.96
CA GLU A 718 -48.02 -26.10 27.62
C GLU A 718 -49.11 -27.00 28.23
N ALA A 719 -48.95 -28.33 28.10
CA ALA A 719 -49.91 -29.30 28.62
C ALA A 719 -49.92 -29.41 30.16
N ALA A 720 -48.83 -29.01 30.81
CA ALA A 720 -48.71 -28.96 32.26
C ALA A 720 -49.30 -27.69 32.88
N ASP A 721 -49.62 -26.67 32.07
CA ASP A 721 -50.11 -25.40 32.57
C ASP A 721 -51.47 -25.56 33.28
N GLY A 722 -51.57 -25.03 34.50
CA GLY A 722 -52.77 -25.13 35.35
C GLY A 722 -53.05 -26.47 36.06
N GLU A 723 -52.72 -27.62 35.44
CA GLU A 723 -53.13 -28.95 35.94
C GLU A 723 -51.96 -29.94 36.19
N GLY A 724 -50.74 -29.57 35.80
CA GLY A 724 -49.57 -30.46 35.88
C GLY A 724 -49.59 -31.61 34.88
N LEU A 725 -48.46 -32.32 34.75
CA LEU A 725 -48.42 -33.54 33.93
C LEU A 725 -49.07 -34.69 34.70
N LEU A 726 -49.92 -35.47 34.02
CA LEU A 726 -50.57 -36.69 34.49
C LEU A 726 -49.87 -37.96 33.97
N THR A 727 -48.95 -37.79 33.02
CA THR A 727 -48.26 -38.89 32.33
C THR A 727 -46.81 -38.53 32.06
N ARG A 728 -45.93 -39.52 32.02
CA ARG A 728 -44.59 -39.41 31.42
C ARG A 728 -44.62 -39.99 30.01
N GLY A 729 -44.17 -39.21 29.03
CA GLY A 729 -44.12 -39.61 27.61
C GLY A 729 -42.71 -39.93 27.14
N CYS A 730 -42.60 -40.75 26.10
CA CYS A 730 -41.35 -40.97 25.38
C CYS A 730 -41.66 -41.07 23.87
N VAL A 731 -40.81 -40.44 23.07
CA VAL A 731 -40.85 -40.54 21.61
C VAL A 731 -39.76 -41.50 21.17
N VAL A 732 -40.16 -42.65 20.65
CA VAL A 732 -39.25 -43.70 20.20
C VAL A 732 -38.96 -43.50 18.71
N ALA A 733 -37.72 -43.17 18.39
CA ALA A 733 -37.25 -43.04 17.01
C ALA A 733 -37.26 -44.40 16.30
N MET A 734 -37.83 -44.45 15.10
CA MET A 734 -37.96 -45.65 14.26
C MET A 734 -37.29 -45.43 12.90
N GLY A 735 -37.21 -46.50 12.09
CA GLY A 735 -36.70 -46.42 10.73
C GLY A 735 -35.29 -45.82 10.64
N ARG A 736 -35.08 -44.92 9.68
CA ARG A 736 -33.79 -44.22 9.49
C ARG A 736 -33.43 -43.31 10.65
N PHE A 737 -34.43 -42.77 11.35
CA PHE A 737 -34.18 -41.94 12.53
C PHE A 737 -33.64 -42.78 13.69
N GLY A 738 -34.29 -43.91 13.98
CA GLY A 738 -33.82 -44.86 15.00
C GLY A 738 -32.48 -45.51 14.66
N GLY A 739 -32.22 -45.75 13.36
CA GLY A 739 -30.94 -46.28 12.86
C GLY A 739 -29.79 -45.28 12.82
N ARG A 740 -30.03 -43.99 13.12
CA ARG A 740 -29.05 -42.90 12.95
C ARG A 740 -28.55 -42.71 11.52
N GLU A 741 -29.40 -42.99 10.55
CA GLU A 741 -29.13 -42.94 9.11
C GLU A 741 -30.00 -41.89 8.40
N MET A 742 -30.25 -40.75 9.06
CA MET A 742 -31.07 -39.70 8.47
C MET A 742 -30.37 -39.03 7.29
N GLY A 743 -31.16 -38.63 6.29
CA GLY A 743 -30.76 -37.76 5.19
C GLY A 743 -31.59 -36.48 5.18
N TYR A 744 -31.24 -35.52 4.30
CA TYR A 744 -31.87 -34.19 4.27
C TYR A 744 -33.39 -34.20 4.03
N GLY A 745 -33.89 -35.18 3.28
CA GLY A 745 -35.31 -35.39 3.01
C GLY A 745 -35.94 -36.51 3.81
N SER A 746 -35.28 -37.02 4.87
CA SER A 746 -35.84 -38.08 5.71
C SER A 746 -37.00 -37.54 6.55
N ASP A 747 -38.08 -38.34 6.60
CA ASP A 747 -39.11 -38.19 7.61
C ASP A 747 -38.59 -38.64 8.98
N ALA A 748 -39.20 -38.13 10.05
CA ALA A 748 -38.97 -38.58 11.42
C ALA A 748 -40.00 -39.64 11.78
N ASP A 749 -39.70 -40.90 11.50
CA ASP A 749 -40.55 -42.03 11.89
C ASP A 749 -40.47 -42.23 13.41
N VAL A 750 -41.60 -42.13 14.10
CA VAL A 750 -41.64 -42.18 15.57
C VAL A 750 -42.84 -42.96 16.10
N LEU A 751 -42.68 -43.57 17.28
CA LEU A 751 -43.77 -44.07 18.11
C LEU A 751 -43.88 -43.23 19.38
N PHE A 752 -45.11 -42.95 19.80
CA PHE A 752 -45.38 -42.31 21.09
C PHE A 752 -45.77 -43.37 22.10
N VAL A 753 -45.03 -43.45 23.20
CA VAL A 753 -45.35 -44.30 24.35
C VAL A 753 -45.49 -43.42 25.58
N HIS A 754 -46.39 -43.79 26.49
CA HIS A 754 -46.55 -43.06 27.73
C HIS A 754 -46.86 -44.02 28.88
N GLU A 755 -46.62 -43.55 30.09
CA GLU A 755 -46.97 -44.23 31.33
C GLU A 755 -47.62 -43.21 32.28
N PRO A 756 -48.80 -43.49 32.85
CA PRO A 756 -49.43 -42.63 33.85
C PRO A 756 -48.49 -42.37 35.04
N LEU A 757 -48.50 -41.14 35.56
CA LEU A 757 -47.77 -40.84 36.79
C LEU A 757 -48.47 -41.51 38.00
N PRO A 758 -47.73 -41.82 39.09
CA PRO A 758 -48.33 -42.41 40.29
C PRO A 758 -49.51 -41.59 40.81
N GLY A 759 -50.71 -42.20 40.85
CA GLY A 759 -51.94 -41.56 41.33
C GLY A 759 -52.74 -40.79 40.27
N ALA A 760 -52.28 -40.74 39.02
CA ALA A 760 -53.06 -40.18 37.92
C ALA A 760 -54.13 -41.17 37.42
N ASP A 761 -55.27 -40.64 36.98
CA ASP A 761 -56.30 -41.43 36.30
C ASP A 761 -55.79 -41.90 34.92
N GLU A 762 -55.99 -43.18 34.62
CA GLU A 762 -55.42 -43.82 33.44
C GLU A 762 -56.00 -43.24 32.13
N ALA A 763 -57.30 -42.92 32.12
CA ALA A 763 -57.96 -42.33 30.96
C ALA A 763 -57.58 -40.86 30.76
N ALA A 764 -57.45 -40.09 31.85
CA ALA A 764 -56.98 -38.72 31.81
C ALA A 764 -55.50 -38.63 31.35
N ALA A 765 -54.65 -39.54 31.84
CA ALA A 765 -53.26 -39.65 31.42
C ALA A 765 -53.14 -40.01 29.93
N GLN A 766 -53.94 -40.96 29.44
CA GLN A 766 -54.00 -41.31 28.01
C GLN A 766 -54.48 -40.13 27.16
N ALA A 767 -55.49 -39.37 27.62
CA ALA A 767 -55.99 -38.20 26.91
C ALA A 767 -54.93 -37.09 26.82
N GLN A 768 -54.23 -36.79 27.93
CA GLN A 768 -53.14 -35.80 27.94
C GLN A 768 -51.96 -36.24 27.05
N ALA A 769 -51.55 -37.52 27.10
CA ALA A 769 -50.52 -38.06 26.21
C ALA A 769 -50.90 -37.93 24.73
N THR A 770 -52.16 -38.22 24.39
CA THR A 770 -52.67 -38.10 23.02
C THR A 770 -52.70 -36.64 22.56
N ALA A 771 -53.05 -35.71 23.46
CA ALA A 771 -53.05 -34.28 23.19
C ALA A 771 -51.62 -33.77 22.93
N VAL A 772 -50.65 -34.13 23.77
CA VAL A 772 -49.22 -33.78 23.59
C VAL A 772 -48.70 -34.32 22.26
N ALA A 773 -48.93 -35.59 21.94
CA ALA A 773 -48.48 -36.18 20.68
C ALA A 773 -49.12 -35.52 19.45
N THR A 774 -50.42 -35.21 19.52
CA THR A 774 -51.14 -34.53 18.43
C THR A 774 -50.65 -33.10 18.25
N ARG A 775 -50.44 -32.36 19.35
CA ARG A 775 -49.94 -30.99 19.35
C ARG A 775 -48.51 -30.91 18.83
N LEU A 776 -47.62 -31.81 19.27
CA LEU A 776 -46.25 -31.90 18.77
C LEU A 776 -46.22 -32.15 17.26
N ARG A 777 -47.03 -33.10 16.76
CA ARG A 777 -47.13 -33.38 15.32
C ARG A 777 -47.65 -32.18 14.53
N ALA A 778 -48.67 -31.48 15.05
CA ALA A 778 -49.22 -30.29 14.40
C ALA A 778 -48.17 -29.16 14.34
N LEU A 779 -47.48 -28.91 15.45
CA LEU A 779 -46.49 -27.85 15.56
C LEU A 779 -45.17 -28.14 14.85
N LEU A 780 -44.82 -29.40 14.58
CA LEU A 780 -43.65 -29.75 13.75
C LEU A 780 -44.02 -29.95 12.28
N GLY A 781 -45.26 -30.32 11.97
CA GLY A 781 -45.76 -30.53 10.60
C GLY A 781 -46.31 -29.30 9.88
N SER A 782 -46.60 -28.19 10.57
CA SER A 782 -47.05 -26.95 9.93
C SER A 782 -45.91 -26.28 9.13
N THR A 783 -46.02 -26.15 7.81
CA THR A 783 -44.97 -25.53 6.98
C THR A 783 -44.74 -24.06 7.30
#